data_AF-A0A2P6V2B3-F1
#
_entry.id   AF-A0A2P6V2B3-F1
#
_cell.length_a   1.000
_cell.length_b   1.000
_cell.length_c   1.000
_cell.angle_alpha   90.00
_cell.angle_beta   90.00
_cell.angle_gamma   90.00
#
_symmetry.space_group_name_H-M   'P 1'
#
loop_
_entity.id
_entity.type
_entity.pdbx_description
1 polymer ?
#
loop_
_entity_poly.entity_id
_entity_poly.type
_entity_poly.pdbx_seq_one_letter_code
_entity_poly.pdbx_strand_id
1 'polypeptide(L)'
;MRAMGPLLAACLLAVAGIAAAQDVQVQSWWPENPTKSFFPGKQASLVLGVKNTGTAALNVTYAAANLASPYNASMTMFNFTGVYLGDVPLGPNDETTAEYGIMFPRQLPPREFVLKVTLYTTGPAGIASHLFFNETINVIEEPTWFDTQLLGLYIIGLALLAGAVYTAVEFARGKGWVKRSKPTARPTAASSNKEEWLRGTAADPKLRKKHWELSAMGRRKSSGASGSERGDADSLNGSLDYPGGSRASGGGRRGGRGADPDFDEELLEVDQFDVAVEQLYEKRATTREAALSTIVSLLAQYGYDDCAFRQDTLTSLFLSSTRRGKEVEAALAAKALGLHVTTLGASTASEGIYQEAEPVLEPLILSGKGGTARVAAIDALTMLCFVGAEGAADTLHTMATLWRVVMAGWKKAASAAAVVAALRSWAFLLSTVPTHRLDSHFVESYLGQLAQLLNGGDVEVRCAAGEAIALLWTMADLSSLPESPRPSTQRSRNGSALCDTLAAMAVGSPPKAAAPGANRGGEAAAAEEGGGGEPAAAQQQQQQRPTAAARQPDEGGEDDEDDEGVDSLEAIVERMRDLAKNRGDASRLNKGDRAASRSTFRDLLAIIEGEHVPETKIKLRHGDVLMVTGLLDNIRLNYLRAFLAEAFQAHMQANELLHEVFRFSPADEPEERLTPLEKRLFRSKSSSDMRDRSALRQKERATMASYKHGSLAD
;
A
#
# COMPACT_ATOMS: atom_id res chain seq x y z
N MET A 1 -58.24 -0.33 -14.54
CA MET A 1 -56.84 -0.65 -14.17
C MET A 1 -56.11 0.66 -13.93
N ARG A 2 -55.53 0.86 -12.74
CA ARG A 2 -54.79 2.07 -12.33
C ARG A 2 -53.44 1.62 -11.74
N ALA A 3 -52.45 2.51 -11.83
CA ALA A 3 -51.12 2.42 -11.20
C ALA A 3 -50.17 1.30 -11.70
N MET A 4 -49.40 1.63 -12.74
CA MET A 4 -47.93 1.45 -12.67
C MET A 4 -47.31 2.84 -12.76
N GLY A 5 -46.40 3.16 -11.83
CA GLY A 5 -45.83 4.49 -11.64
C GLY A 5 -44.53 4.73 -12.42
N PRO A 6 -44.01 5.97 -12.40
CA PRO A 6 -42.90 6.40 -13.24
C PRO A 6 -41.54 5.99 -12.67
N LEU A 7 -41.05 4.83 -13.08
CA LEU A 7 -39.68 4.36 -12.76
C LEU A 7 -38.88 3.86 -13.97
N LEU A 8 -39.48 3.83 -15.17
CA LEU A 8 -38.87 3.32 -16.41
C LEU A 8 -38.49 4.40 -17.43
N ALA A 9 -38.74 5.68 -17.13
CA ALA A 9 -38.42 6.80 -18.02
C ALA A 9 -37.01 7.39 -17.81
N ALA A 10 -36.28 6.98 -16.77
CA ALA A 10 -35.00 7.58 -16.38
C ALA A 10 -33.74 6.87 -16.95
N CYS A 11 -33.88 5.74 -17.64
CA CYS A 11 -32.75 4.89 -18.06
C CYS A 11 -32.46 4.86 -19.57
N LEU A 12 -32.98 5.80 -20.37
CA LEU A 12 -32.74 5.87 -21.81
C LEU A 12 -32.53 7.31 -22.32
N LEU A 13 -31.37 7.89 -22.01
CA LEU A 13 -30.83 9.08 -22.70
C LEU A 13 -29.34 8.89 -23.01
N ALA A 14 -29.05 7.92 -23.88
CA ALA A 14 -27.76 7.80 -24.54
C ALA A 14 -27.88 8.28 -26.01
N VAL A 15 -27.05 9.28 -26.36
CA VAL A 15 -26.66 9.67 -27.72
C VAL A 15 -27.80 9.81 -28.76
N ALA A 16 -28.37 11.01 -28.83
CA ALA A 16 -28.93 11.55 -30.06
C ALA A 16 -28.45 12.99 -30.25
N GLY A 17 -27.74 13.25 -31.36
CA GLY A 17 -27.44 14.63 -31.77
C GLY A 17 -28.73 15.27 -32.28
N ILE A 18 -29.28 16.23 -31.53
CA ILE A 18 -30.54 16.90 -31.85
C ILE A 18 -30.24 18.36 -32.16
N ALA A 19 -30.67 18.82 -33.32
CA ALA A 19 -30.57 20.22 -33.71
C ALA A 19 -31.38 21.11 -32.75
N ALA A 20 -30.83 22.26 -32.36
CA ALA A 20 -31.53 23.21 -31.50
C ALA A 20 -32.85 23.64 -32.17
N ALA A 21 -33.98 23.29 -31.55
CA ALA A 21 -35.29 23.72 -32.00
C ALA A 21 -35.44 25.22 -31.69
N GLN A 22 -35.41 26.07 -32.72
CA GLN A 22 -35.42 27.54 -32.61
C GLN A 22 -36.77 28.14 -32.13
N ASP A 23 -37.68 27.29 -31.63
CA ASP A 23 -39.06 27.62 -31.26
C ASP A 23 -39.21 28.08 -29.80
N VAL A 24 -38.13 28.07 -29.00
CA VAL A 24 -38.15 28.50 -27.59
C VAL A 24 -36.99 29.46 -27.32
N GLN A 25 -37.31 30.64 -26.80
CA GLN A 25 -36.33 31.59 -26.29
C GLN A 25 -36.29 31.50 -24.75
N VAL A 26 -35.12 31.23 -24.18
CA VAL A 26 -34.92 31.17 -22.73
C VAL A 26 -33.95 32.27 -22.29
N GLN A 27 -34.30 32.99 -21.23
CA GLN A 27 -33.42 33.94 -20.53
C GLN A 27 -33.14 33.43 -19.11
N SER A 28 -31.91 33.62 -18.65
CA SER A 28 -31.42 33.15 -17.36
C SER A 28 -31.01 34.32 -16.46
N TRP A 29 -31.45 34.33 -15.22
CA TRP A 29 -31.07 35.35 -14.24
C TRP A 29 -30.77 34.74 -12.86
N TRP A 30 -29.78 35.29 -12.17
CA TRP A 30 -29.33 34.87 -10.84
C TRP A 30 -29.60 36.00 -9.84
N PRO A 31 -30.71 35.97 -9.07
CA PRO A 31 -31.08 37.08 -8.20
C PRO A 31 -30.07 37.33 -7.07
N GLU A 32 -29.54 36.27 -6.48
CA GLU A 32 -28.61 36.33 -5.35
C GLU A 32 -27.14 36.44 -5.78
N ASN A 33 -26.81 35.95 -6.97
CA ASN A 33 -25.42 35.81 -7.45
C ASN A 33 -25.25 36.47 -8.85
N PRO A 34 -25.52 37.78 -9.00
CA PRO A 34 -25.48 38.46 -10.30
C PRO A 34 -24.09 38.48 -10.96
N THR A 35 -23.02 38.32 -10.17
CA THR A 35 -21.63 38.18 -10.64
C THR A 35 -21.26 36.76 -11.06
N LYS A 36 -22.21 35.80 -11.05
CA LYS A 36 -21.98 34.37 -11.34
C LYS A 36 -20.87 33.76 -10.47
N SER A 37 -20.72 34.28 -9.25
CA SER A 37 -19.81 33.80 -8.22
C SER A 37 -20.61 33.04 -7.18
N PHE A 38 -20.19 31.82 -6.82
CA PHE A 38 -20.96 30.90 -5.98
C PHE A 38 -20.11 30.29 -4.87
N PHE A 39 -20.73 29.98 -3.75
CA PHE A 39 -20.07 29.34 -2.61
C PHE A 39 -20.35 27.82 -2.58
N PRO A 40 -19.34 26.96 -2.36
CA PRO A 40 -19.54 25.53 -2.17
C PRO A 40 -20.55 25.24 -1.03
N GLY A 41 -21.45 24.29 -1.24
CA GLY A 41 -22.43 23.88 -0.23
C GLY A 41 -23.65 24.78 -0.06
N LYS A 42 -23.74 25.91 -0.76
CA LYS A 42 -24.95 26.75 -0.79
C LYS A 42 -25.78 26.46 -2.04
N GLN A 43 -27.10 26.60 -1.88
CA GLN A 43 -28.04 26.56 -2.99
C GLN A 43 -28.03 27.92 -3.70
N ALA A 44 -27.93 27.90 -5.02
CA ALA A 44 -28.04 29.07 -5.89
C ALA A 44 -29.33 28.97 -6.69
N SER A 45 -30.20 29.98 -6.59
CA SER A 45 -31.44 30.06 -7.38
C SER A 45 -31.17 30.64 -8.77
N LEU A 46 -31.53 29.87 -9.81
CA LEU A 46 -31.56 30.29 -11.21
C LEU A 46 -33.00 30.52 -11.66
N VAL A 47 -33.32 31.75 -12.02
CA VAL A 47 -34.63 32.13 -12.58
C VAL A 47 -34.58 32.03 -14.10
N LEU A 48 -35.56 31.32 -14.67
CA LEU A 48 -35.69 31.02 -16.09
C LEU A 48 -36.93 31.72 -16.66
N GLY A 49 -36.74 32.73 -17.51
CA GLY A 49 -37.80 33.29 -18.33
C GLY A 49 -37.89 32.50 -19.64
N VAL A 50 -39.01 31.81 -19.88
CA VAL A 50 -39.21 30.93 -21.04
C VAL A 50 -40.32 31.50 -21.92
N LYS A 51 -39.99 31.79 -23.18
CA LYS A 51 -40.92 32.26 -24.21
C LYS A 51 -41.06 31.23 -25.32
N ASN A 52 -42.30 30.90 -25.68
CA ASN A 52 -42.58 30.11 -26.87
C ASN A 52 -42.60 31.02 -28.12
N THR A 53 -41.60 30.92 -28.98
CA THR A 53 -41.53 31.65 -30.26
C THR A 53 -42.03 30.82 -31.45
N GLY A 54 -42.38 29.55 -31.22
CA GLY A 54 -42.94 28.65 -32.21
C GLY A 54 -44.43 28.87 -32.50
N THR A 55 -44.95 28.11 -33.46
CA THR A 55 -46.37 28.16 -33.88
C THR A 55 -47.27 27.14 -33.18
N ALA A 56 -46.69 26.21 -32.43
CA ALA A 56 -47.40 25.17 -31.69
C ALA A 56 -47.30 25.39 -30.17
N ALA A 57 -48.29 24.94 -29.42
CA ALA A 57 -48.22 24.93 -27.95
C ALA A 57 -47.23 23.86 -27.45
N LEU A 58 -46.53 24.15 -26.36
CA LEU A 58 -45.54 23.28 -25.73
C LEU A 58 -45.62 23.37 -24.21
N ASN A 59 -45.20 22.33 -23.51
CA ASN A 59 -45.12 22.30 -22.04
C ASN A 59 -43.67 22.43 -21.59
N VAL A 60 -43.42 23.23 -20.55
CA VAL A 60 -42.11 23.35 -19.88
C VAL A 60 -42.04 22.27 -18.78
N THR A 61 -41.20 21.26 -18.98
CA THR A 61 -41.33 19.98 -18.24
C THR A 61 -40.25 19.77 -17.18
N TYR A 62 -38.97 19.88 -17.54
CA TYR A 62 -37.86 19.78 -16.57
C TYR A 62 -36.65 20.63 -16.97
N ALA A 63 -35.84 20.99 -15.98
CA ALA A 63 -34.51 21.56 -16.17
C ALA A 63 -33.46 20.66 -15.51
N ALA A 64 -32.29 20.55 -16.14
CA ALA A 64 -31.14 19.86 -15.57
C ALA A 64 -29.86 20.64 -15.87
N ALA A 65 -28.85 20.49 -15.02
CA ALA A 65 -27.55 21.12 -15.21
C ALA A 65 -26.40 20.12 -15.08
N ASN A 66 -25.26 20.48 -15.67
CA ASN A 66 -23.99 19.81 -15.41
C ASN A 66 -22.83 20.81 -15.33
N LEU A 67 -21.78 20.39 -14.63
CA LEU A 67 -20.56 21.15 -14.39
C LEU A 67 -19.43 20.48 -15.16
N ALA A 68 -18.72 21.23 -15.98
CA ALA A 68 -17.62 20.76 -16.83
C ALA A 68 -16.32 21.53 -16.58
N SER A 69 -15.19 20.92 -16.94
CA SER A 69 -13.86 21.49 -16.70
C SER A 69 -13.65 22.78 -17.50
N PRO A 70 -13.05 23.84 -16.91
CA PRO A 70 -12.71 25.05 -17.66
C PRO A 70 -11.67 24.78 -18.76
N TYR A 71 -10.78 23.79 -18.56
CA TYR A 71 -9.78 23.38 -19.54
C TYR A 71 -10.34 22.50 -20.66
N ASN A 72 -11.44 21.79 -20.38
CA ASN A 72 -12.09 20.93 -21.36
C ASN A 72 -13.60 20.84 -21.10
N ALA A 73 -14.36 21.64 -21.85
CA ALA A 73 -15.82 21.68 -21.75
C ALA A 73 -16.52 20.39 -22.21
N SER A 74 -15.85 19.38 -22.80
CA SER A 74 -16.44 18.06 -23.03
C SER A 74 -16.37 17.14 -21.79
N MET A 75 -15.46 17.42 -20.86
CA MET A 75 -15.29 16.65 -19.63
C MET A 75 -16.26 17.14 -18.55
N THR A 76 -17.39 16.47 -18.44
CA THR A 76 -18.37 16.69 -17.35
C THR A 76 -17.82 16.11 -16.05
N MET A 77 -17.70 16.94 -15.02
CA MET A 77 -17.22 16.55 -13.69
C MET A 77 -18.37 16.28 -12.72
N PHE A 78 -19.54 16.90 -12.92
CA PHE A 78 -20.70 16.71 -12.05
C PHE A 78 -22.01 16.87 -12.82
N ASN A 79 -23.00 16.01 -12.56
CA ASN A 79 -24.36 16.17 -13.06
C ASN A 79 -25.27 16.54 -11.89
N PHE A 80 -25.99 17.65 -12.00
CA PHE A 80 -26.97 18.06 -11.00
C PHE A 80 -28.30 17.35 -11.22
N THR A 81 -29.04 17.11 -10.13
CA THR A 81 -30.37 16.52 -10.20
C THR A 81 -31.31 17.38 -11.06
N GLY A 82 -31.98 16.74 -12.03
CA GLY A 82 -33.01 17.41 -12.82
C GLY A 82 -34.24 17.71 -11.96
N VAL A 83 -34.78 18.92 -12.09
CA VAL A 83 -35.98 19.35 -11.37
C VAL A 83 -37.15 19.43 -12.35
N TYR A 84 -38.26 18.82 -11.97
CA TYR A 84 -39.53 18.88 -12.69
C TYR A 84 -40.20 20.24 -12.47
N LEU A 85 -40.53 20.93 -13.56
CA LEU A 85 -41.05 22.31 -13.57
C LEU A 85 -42.59 22.38 -13.70
N GLY A 86 -43.29 21.25 -13.61
CA GLY A 86 -44.76 21.23 -13.50
C GLY A 86 -45.54 21.12 -14.81
N ASP A 87 -44.88 20.81 -15.93
CA ASP A 87 -45.48 20.71 -17.27
C ASP A 87 -46.29 21.97 -17.67
N VAL A 88 -45.76 23.16 -17.37
CA VAL A 88 -46.46 24.44 -17.59
C VAL A 88 -46.76 24.63 -19.08
N PRO A 89 -48.04 24.71 -19.50
CA PRO A 89 -48.39 24.87 -20.90
C PRO A 89 -48.16 26.31 -21.37
N LEU A 90 -47.49 26.46 -22.51
CA LEU A 90 -47.23 27.72 -23.20
C LEU A 90 -47.85 27.68 -24.60
N GLY A 91 -48.79 28.58 -24.88
CA GLY A 91 -49.26 28.85 -26.23
C GLY A 91 -48.24 29.63 -27.08
N PRO A 92 -48.49 29.81 -28.38
CA PRO A 92 -47.62 30.60 -29.26
C PRO A 92 -47.49 32.06 -28.79
N ASN A 93 -46.26 32.54 -28.60
CA ASN A 93 -45.89 33.83 -28.00
C ASN A 93 -46.16 34.00 -26.49
N ASP A 94 -46.64 32.98 -25.78
CA ASP A 94 -46.76 33.04 -24.32
C ASP A 94 -45.38 32.97 -23.63
N GLU A 95 -45.32 33.56 -22.45
CA GLU A 95 -44.14 33.61 -21.58
C GLU A 95 -44.49 33.05 -20.19
N THR A 96 -43.56 32.31 -19.58
CA THR A 96 -43.64 31.89 -18.18
C THR A 96 -42.29 32.03 -17.49
N THR A 97 -42.31 32.01 -16.16
CA THR A 97 -41.11 32.02 -15.33
C THR A 97 -41.05 30.75 -14.50
N ALA A 98 -39.90 30.09 -14.50
CA ALA A 98 -39.62 28.92 -13.68
C ALA A 98 -38.35 29.15 -12.84
N GLU A 99 -38.20 28.43 -11.73
CA GLU A 99 -37.03 28.51 -10.85
C GLU A 99 -36.33 27.16 -10.79
N TYR A 100 -35.00 27.17 -10.89
CA TYR A 100 -34.14 26.00 -10.82
C TYR A 100 -33.06 26.20 -9.76
N GLY A 101 -33.16 25.46 -8.65
CA GLY A 101 -32.16 25.49 -7.58
C GLY A 101 -30.98 24.57 -7.88
N ILE A 102 -29.76 25.12 -7.92
CA ILE A 102 -28.52 24.36 -8.08
C ILE A 102 -27.76 24.40 -6.75
N MET A 103 -27.49 23.24 -6.16
CA MET A 103 -26.65 23.13 -4.95
C MET A 103 -25.25 22.67 -5.34
N PHE A 104 -24.27 23.56 -5.20
CA PHE A 104 -22.87 23.25 -5.51
C PHE A 104 -22.27 22.32 -4.44
N PRO A 105 -21.61 21.20 -4.80
CA PRO A 105 -20.93 20.34 -3.82
C PRO A 105 -19.92 21.11 -2.96
N ARG A 106 -19.90 20.82 -1.64
CA ARG A 106 -18.96 21.45 -0.67
C ARG A 106 -17.49 21.24 -1.01
N GLN A 107 -17.17 20.17 -1.72
CA GLN A 107 -15.81 19.77 -2.11
C GLN A 107 -15.31 20.46 -3.40
N LEU A 108 -16.08 21.35 -4.02
CA LEU A 108 -15.60 22.09 -5.20
C LEU A 108 -14.50 23.08 -4.79
N PRO A 109 -13.28 22.96 -5.35
CA PRO A 109 -12.21 23.91 -5.06
C PRO A 109 -12.54 25.31 -5.59
N PRO A 110 -12.02 26.39 -4.98
CA PRO A 110 -12.26 27.76 -5.42
C PRO A 110 -11.56 28.03 -6.76
N ARG A 111 -12.27 27.81 -7.87
CA ARG A 111 -11.79 28.03 -9.25
C ARG A 111 -12.96 28.26 -10.22
N GLU A 112 -12.61 28.52 -11.48
CA GLU A 112 -13.57 28.65 -12.57
C GLU A 112 -14.09 27.28 -13.04
N PHE A 113 -15.36 27.22 -13.44
CA PHE A 113 -16.03 26.01 -13.93
C PHE A 113 -16.99 26.35 -15.06
N VAL A 114 -17.19 25.47 -16.04
CA VAL A 114 -18.23 25.66 -17.07
C VAL A 114 -19.53 25.07 -16.57
N LEU A 115 -20.54 25.89 -16.33
CA LEU A 115 -21.90 25.44 -15.97
C LEU A 115 -22.76 25.40 -17.23
N LYS A 116 -23.39 24.25 -17.47
CA LYS A 116 -24.37 24.06 -18.53
C LYS A 116 -25.74 23.80 -17.93
N VAL A 117 -26.77 24.51 -18.39
CA VAL A 117 -28.16 24.28 -17.98
C VAL A 117 -29.02 24.06 -19.21
N THR A 118 -29.72 22.94 -19.23
CA THR A 118 -30.58 22.47 -20.32
C THR A 118 -32.02 22.46 -19.85
N LEU A 119 -32.88 23.17 -20.57
CA LEU A 119 -34.33 23.12 -20.40
C LEU A 119 -34.90 22.06 -21.34
N TYR A 120 -35.89 21.31 -20.87
CA TYR A 120 -36.58 20.32 -21.68
C TYR A 120 -38.06 20.69 -21.79
N THR A 121 -38.56 20.64 -23.01
CA THR A 121 -39.92 21.04 -23.36
C THR A 121 -40.61 19.93 -24.14
N THR A 122 -41.86 19.62 -23.83
CA THR A 122 -42.66 18.62 -24.54
C THR A 122 -43.63 19.30 -25.47
N GLY A 123 -43.49 19.08 -26.78
CA GLY A 123 -44.39 19.59 -27.82
C GLY A 123 -44.99 18.46 -28.66
N PRO A 124 -45.73 18.79 -29.74
CA PRO A 124 -46.36 17.79 -30.61
C PRO A 124 -45.37 16.83 -31.30
N ALA A 125 -44.11 17.25 -31.46
CA ALA A 125 -43.03 16.45 -32.03
C ALA A 125 -42.26 15.59 -31.01
N GLY A 126 -42.65 15.62 -29.72
CA GLY A 126 -41.97 14.92 -28.62
C GLY A 126 -41.23 15.87 -27.68
N ILE A 127 -40.24 15.34 -26.96
CA ILE A 127 -39.41 16.10 -26.01
C ILE A 127 -38.23 16.73 -26.78
N ALA A 128 -38.08 18.05 -26.68
CA ALA A 128 -36.94 18.80 -27.19
C ALA A 128 -36.09 19.33 -26.03
N SER A 129 -34.76 19.36 -26.22
CA SER A 129 -33.78 19.84 -25.26
C SER A 129 -33.14 21.14 -25.74
N HIS A 130 -33.08 22.15 -24.86
CA HIS A 130 -32.58 23.50 -25.14
C HIS A 130 -31.46 23.84 -24.17
N LEU A 131 -30.21 23.80 -24.64
CA LEU A 131 -29.06 24.30 -23.89
C LEU A 131 -29.04 25.83 -23.97
N PHE A 132 -29.51 26.51 -22.93
CA PHE A 132 -29.64 27.97 -22.91
C PHE A 132 -28.57 28.67 -22.07
N PHE A 133 -27.99 27.98 -21.09
CA PHE A 133 -26.87 28.46 -20.28
C PHE A 133 -25.67 27.56 -20.53
N ASN A 134 -24.54 28.12 -20.93
CA ASN A 134 -23.28 27.42 -21.17
C ASN A 134 -22.14 28.42 -20.99
N GLU A 135 -21.86 28.78 -19.74
CA GLU A 135 -20.97 29.87 -19.38
C GLU A 135 -20.01 29.46 -18.26
N THR A 136 -18.88 30.14 -18.17
CA THR A 136 -17.97 30.03 -17.03
C THR A 136 -18.56 30.72 -15.81
N ILE A 137 -18.56 30.01 -14.68
CA ILE A 137 -18.92 30.48 -13.35
C ILE A 137 -17.72 30.39 -12.42
N ASN A 138 -17.70 31.22 -11.37
CA ASN A 138 -16.60 31.24 -10.40
C ASN A 138 -17.06 30.63 -9.09
N VAL A 139 -16.43 29.55 -8.64
CA VAL A 139 -16.60 29.05 -7.28
C VAL A 139 -15.58 29.75 -6.40
N ILE A 140 -16.05 30.37 -5.32
CA ILE A 140 -15.23 31.15 -4.38
C ILE A 140 -15.40 30.62 -2.96
N GLU A 141 -14.34 30.71 -2.16
CA GLU A 141 -14.38 30.34 -0.74
C GLU A 141 -15.17 31.40 0.05
N GLU A 142 -15.86 30.98 1.11
CA GLU A 142 -16.56 31.92 1.98
C GLU A 142 -15.55 32.77 2.76
N PRO A 143 -15.74 34.10 2.85
CA PRO A 143 -14.85 34.96 3.62
C PRO A 143 -14.94 34.59 5.10
N THR A 144 -13.94 33.87 5.60
CA THR A 144 -13.81 33.54 7.00
C THR A 144 -13.59 34.81 7.81
N TRP A 145 -14.25 34.92 8.97
CA TRP A 145 -14.11 36.07 9.88
C TRP A 145 -12.78 36.06 10.64
N PHE A 146 -11.91 35.07 10.38
CA PHE A 146 -10.62 34.89 11.02
C PHE A 146 -9.58 34.41 9.99
N ASP A 147 -8.61 35.27 9.69
CA ASP A 147 -7.51 34.98 8.79
C ASP A 147 -6.41 34.16 9.50
N THR A 148 -6.27 32.89 9.11
CA THR A 148 -5.29 31.96 9.66
C THR A 148 -3.84 32.33 9.30
N GLN A 149 -3.61 33.13 8.25
CA GLN A 149 -2.28 33.64 7.90
C GLN A 149 -1.79 34.69 8.92
N LEU A 150 -2.72 35.46 9.50
CA LEU A 150 -2.44 36.44 10.55
C LEU A 150 -2.31 35.83 11.96
N LEU A 151 -2.72 34.57 12.17
CA LEU A 151 -2.58 33.86 13.46
C LEU A 151 -1.15 33.90 14.01
N GLY A 152 -0.16 33.67 13.15
CA GLY A 152 1.27 33.75 13.53
C GLY A 152 1.68 35.14 14.01
N LEU A 153 1.18 36.20 13.36
CA LEU A 153 1.44 37.59 13.76
C LEU A 153 0.79 37.91 15.12
N TYR A 154 -0.43 37.41 15.37
CA TYR A 154 -1.10 37.59 16.66
C TYR A 154 -0.38 36.86 17.80
N ILE A 155 0.10 35.64 17.58
CA ILE A 155 0.89 34.88 18.58
C ILE A 155 2.20 35.59 18.89
N ILE A 156 2.92 36.09 17.86
CA ILE A 156 4.15 36.87 18.04
C ILE A 156 3.86 38.18 18.79
N GLY A 157 2.78 38.89 18.45
CA GLY A 157 2.36 40.10 19.14
C GLY A 157 2.08 39.86 20.63
N LEU A 158 1.38 38.77 20.96
CA LEU A 158 1.05 38.38 22.33
C LEU A 158 2.31 37.95 23.12
N ALA A 159 3.25 37.26 22.48
CA ALA A 159 4.56 36.92 23.06
C ALA A 159 5.44 38.16 23.33
N LEU A 160 5.45 39.14 22.42
CA LEU A 160 6.13 40.42 22.62
C LEU A 160 5.50 41.22 23.76
N LEU A 161 4.16 41.22 23.87
CA LEU A 161 3.42 41.83 24.98
C LEU A 161 3.79 41.18 26.32
N ALA A 162 3.81 39.84 26.38
CA ALA A 162 4.25 39.09 27.56
C ALA A 162 5.72 39.38 27.92
N GLY A 163 6.61 39.49 26.94
CA GLY A 163 8.01 39.88 27.15
C GLY A 163 8.18 41.31 27.68
N ALA A 164 7.40 42.26 27.16
CA ALA A 164 7.37 43.64 27.64
C ALA A 164 6.86 43.72 29.09
N VAL A 165 5.79 42.97 29.42
CA VAL A 165 5.30 42.86 30.80
C VAL A 165 6.34 42.22 31.72
N TYR A 166 6.99 41.13 31.30
CA TYR A 166 8.03 40.46 32.09
C TYR A 166 9.23 41.38 32.38
N THR A 167 9.74 42.07 31.37
CA THR A 167 10.86 43.02 31.52
C THR A 167 10.49 44.23 32.38
N ALA A 168 9.27 44.76 32.25
CA ALA A 168 8.77 45.80 33.14
C ALA A 168 8.65 45.34 34.61
N VAL A 169 8.19 44.11 34.84
CA VAL A 169 8.10 43.50 36.18
C VAL A 169 9.48 43.30 36.79
N GLU A 170 10.46 42.80 36.03
CA GLU A 170 11.84 42.65 36.52
C GLU A 170 12.52 44.01 36.79
N PHE A 171 12.28 45.02 35.95
CA PHE A 171 12.76 46.39 36.21
C PHE A 171 12.15 46.99 37.47
N ALA A 172 10.84 46.80 37.69
CA ALA A 172 10.15 47.25 38.90
C ALA A 172 10.60 46.50 40.17
N ARG A 173 10.96 45.21 40.05
CA ARG A 173 11.64 44.43 41.10
C ARG A 173 13.05 44.98 41.39
N GLY A 174 13.82 45.34 40.35
CA GLY A 174 15.15 45.94 40.47
C GLY A 174 15.16 47.31 41.17
N LYS A 175 14.14 48.14 40.93
CA LYS A 175 13.95 49.42 41.64
C LYS A 175 13.26 49.30 43.01
N GLY A 176 12.94 48.09 43.47
CA GLY A 176 12.28 47.87 44.76
C GLY A 176 10.81 48.31 44.84
N TRP A 177 10.21 48.71 43.72
CA TRP A 177 8.78 49.09 43.63
C TRP A 177 7.86 47.86 43.77
N VAL A 178 8.38 46.67 43.47
CA VAL A 178 7.71 45.39 43.73
C VAL A 178 8.50 44.60 44.77
N LYS A 179 7.88 44.32 45.93
CA LYS A 179 8.50 43.50 46.98
C LYS A 179 8.74 42.08 46.44
N ARG A 180 10.00 41.62 46.49
CA ARG A 180 10.33 40.19 46.26
C ARG A 180 9.61 39.34 47.29
N SER A 181 8.64 38.52 46.86
CA SER A 181 8.19 37.39 47.67
C SER A 181 9.39 36.46 47.86
N LYS A 182 9.66 36.06 49.11
CA LYS A 182 10.64 35.01 49.37
C LYS A 182 10.10 33.72 48.75
N PRO A 183 10.89 32.95 47.99
CA PRO A 183 10.47 31.61 47.60
C PRO A 183 10.29 30.79 48.86
N THR A 184 9.07 30.30 49.09
CA THR A 184 8.81 29.29 50.11
C THR A 184 9.70 28.08 49.78
N ALA A 185 10.46 27.59 50.75
CA ALA A 185 11.38 26.48 50.52
C ALA A 185 10.60 25.29 49.98
N ARG A 186 10.94 24.86 48.75
CA ARG A 186 10.41 23.61 48.17
C ARG A 186 10.81 22.49 49.14
N PRO A 187 9.87 21.67 49.65
CA PRO A 187 10.25 20.55 50.49
C PRO A 187 11.22 19.66 49.70
N THR A 188 12.24 19.16 50.38
CA THR A 188 13.18 18.19 49.84
C THR A 188 12.42 16.99 49.29
N ALA A 189 12.97 16.35 48.25
CA ALA A 189 12.35 15.19 47.61
C ALA A 189 12.28 14.01 48.59
N ALA A 190 11.18 13.94 49.35
CA ALA A 190 10.80 12.73 50.06
C ALA A 190 10.45 11.66 49.03
N SER A 191 11.01 10.47 49.20
CA SER A 191 10.65 9.29 48.41
C SER A 191 9.13 9.07 48.41
N SER A 192 8.60 8.61 47.28
CA SER A 192 7.19 8.23 47.13
C SER A 192 6.78 7.28 48.25
N ASN A 193 6.03 7.80 49.22
CA ASN A 193 5.64 7.07 50.41
C ASN A 193 4.40 6.23 50.08
N LYS A 194 4.63 5.03 49.52
CA LYS A 194 3.61 4.06 49.06
C LYS A 194 2.63 3.56 50.14
N GLU A 195 2.67 4.13 51.34
CA GLU A 195 1.94 3.72 52.53
C GLU A 195 0.85 4.72 52.96
N GLU A 196 0.72 5.87 52.29
CA GLU A 196 -0.28 6.88 52.68
C GLU A 196 -1.73 6.38 52.49
N TRP A 197 -2.00 5.64 51.41
CA TRP A 197 -3.30 5.01 51.14
C TRP A 197 -3.64 3.82 52.05
N LEU A 198 -2.66 3.31 52.82
CA LEU A 198 -2.89 2.21 53.77
C LEU A 198 -3.40 2.69 55.13
N ARG A 199 -3.33 3.99 55.41
CA ARG A 199 -3.75 4.56 56.71
C ARG A 199 -5.22 4.29 57.00
N GLY A 200 -5.49 3.66 58.13
CA GLY A 200 -6.86 3.29 58.54
C GLY A 200 -7.41 2.00 57.92
N THR A 201 -6.64 1.31 57.07
CA THR A 201 -6.96 -0.05 56.61
C THR A 201 -6.33 -1.10 57.53
N ALA A 202 -6.80 -2.36 57.48
CA ALA A 202 -6.23 -3.47 58.26
C ALA A 202 -4.75 -3.79 57.94
N ALA A 203 -4.22 -3.25 56.84
CA ALA A 203 -2.82 -3.40 56.43
C ALA A 203 -1.87 -2.31 57.00
N ASP A 204 -2.39 -1.29 57.70
CA ASP A 204 -1.58 -0.23 58.32
C ASP A 204 -0.53 -0.82 59.29
N PRO A 205 0.78 -0.57 59.08
CA PRO A 205 1.85 -1.08 59.93
C PRO A 205 1.71 -0.69 61.41
N LYS A 206 1.12 0.47 61.71
CA LYS A 206 0.94 0.98 63.07
C LYS A 206 -0.24 0.32 63.78
N LEU A 207 -1.29 -0.07 63.05
CA LEU A 207 -2.39 -0.87 63.61
C LEU A 207 -1.97 -2.33 63.83
N ARG A 208 -1.21 -2.92 62.90
CA ARG A 208 -0.54 -4.22 63.12
C ARG A 208 0.34 -4.19 64.38
N LYS A 209 1.03 -3.08 64.64
CA LYS A 209 1.86 -2.92 65.85
C LYS A 209 1.05 -2.81 67.15
N LYS A 210 -0.22 -2.37 67.12
CA LYS A 210 -1.14 -2.50 68.27
C LYS A 210 -1.73 -3.91 68.41
N HIS A 211 -2.02 -4.58 67.30
CA HIS A 211 -2.68 -5.89 67.32
C HIS A 211 -1.75 -7.02 67.79
N TRP A 212 -0.45 -6.99 67.47
CA TRP A 212 0.51 -7.97 68.02
C TRP A 212 0.78 -7.73 69.52
N GLU A 213 0.86 -6.48 69.98
CA GLU A 213 1.06 -6.13 71.40
C GLU A 213 -0.12 -6.59 72.27
N LEU A 214 -1.37 -6.47 71.77
CA LEU A 214 -2.56 -7.00 72.44
C LEU A 214 -2.68 -8.54 72.37
N SER A 215 -2.13 -9.17 71.32
CA SER A 215 -2.13 -10.64 71.20
C SER A 215 -0.98 -11.32 71.98
N ALA A 216 0.13 -10.62 72.19
CA ALA A 216 1.31 -11.14 72.89
C ALA A 216 1.13 -11.24 74.41
N MET A 217 0.11 -10.59 74.98
CA MET A 217 -0.18 -10.64 76.43
C MET A 217 -1.11 -11.80 76.84
N GLY A 218 -1.49 -12.66 75.89
CA GLY A 218 -2.62 -13.58 76.01
C GLY A 218 -2.35 -15.08 75.83
N ARG A 219 -1.15 -15.62 76.08
CA ARG A 219 -0.95 -17.09 76.25
C ARG A 219 0.34 -17.48 76.98
N ARG A 220 0.21 -18.28 78.05
CA ARG A 220 1.29 -19.02 78.72
C ARG A 220 0.90 -20.50 78.82
N LYS A 221 1.89 -21.41 78.70
CA LYS A 221 1.81 -22.89 78.74
C LYS A 221 1.11 -23.54 77.52
N SER A 222 1.55 -24.69 76.99
CA SER A 222 2.67 -25.58 77.39
C SER A 222 3.18 -26.50 76.25
N SER A 223 4.47 -26.87 76.34
CA SER A 223 5.09 -28.17 75.97
C SER A 223 5.00 -28.76 74.55
N GLY A 224 6.18 -29.04 73.95
CA GLY A 224 6.48 -30.37 73.37
C GLY A 224 7.01 -30.42 71.92
N ALA A 225 8.32 -30.73 71.76
CA ALA A 225 8.97 -31.58 70.72
C ALA A 225 8.68 -31.38 69.20
N SER A 226 9.52 -31.78 68.21
CA SER A 226 10.98 -32.05 68.10
C SER A 226 11.32 -32.41 66.63
N GLY A 227 12.37 -31.82 66.02
CA GLY A 227 12.94 -32.25 64.72
C GLY A 227 12.01 -32.11 63.48
N SER A 228 12.46 -32.39 62.25
CA SER A 228 13.81 -32.31 61.65
C SER A 228 13.70 -32.22 60.11
N GLU A 229 14.68 -31.57 59.47
CA GLU A 229 15.23 -31.85 58.12
C GLU A 229 14.38 -31.95 56.82
N ARG A 230 14.83 -31.14 55.83
CA ARG A 230 15.01 -31.43 54.38
C ARG A 230 13.81 -31.66 53.45
N GLY A 231 14.01 -31.29 52.17
CA GLY A 231 13.45 -32.04 51.04
C GLY A 231 12.67 -31.27 49.98
N ASP A 232 13.39 -30.53 49.13
CA ASP A 232 13.21 -30.44 47.66
C ASP A 232 11.89 -29.98 46.99
N ALA A 233 12.09 -29.62 45.71
CA ALA A 233 11.13 -29.27 44.66
C ALA A 233 9.97 -30.30 44.53
N ASP A 234 8.83 -30.00 43.90
CA ASP A 234 8.74 -29.52 42.51
C ASP A 234 7.31 -29.11 42.10
N SER A 235 7.24 -28.38 40.98
CA SER A 235 6.24 -28.47 39.91
C SER A 235 4.72 -28.32 40.12
N LEU A 236 4.22 -27.35 39.35
CA LEU A 236 3.07 -27.40 38.44
C LEU A 236 1.65 -27.22 39.00
N ASN A 237 1.14 -26.03 38.70
CA ASN A 237 -0.25 -25.60 38.81
C ASN A 237 -1.13 -26.30 37.75
N GLY A 238 -2.36 -26.67 38.11
CA GLY A 238 -3.27 -27.35 37.19
C GLY A 238 -4.76 -27.03 37.41
N SER A 239 -5.43 -26.77 36.27
CA SER A 239 -6.80 -27.18 35.96
C SER A 239 -8.03 -26.41 36.49
N LEU A 240 -9.13 -26.60 35.74
CA LEU A 240 -10.58 -26.42 36.03
C LEU A 240 -11.24 -25.02 35.97
N ASP A 241 -11.77 -24.72 34.77
CA ASP A 241 -13.22 -24.69 34.41
C ASP A 241 -14.31 -23.95 35.22
N TYR A 242 -15.03 -23.06 34.50
CA TYR A 242 -16.50 -22.73 34.59
C TYR A 242 -17.09 -22.15 35.90
N PRO A 243 -18.36 -21.67 35.94
CA PRO A 243 -19.21 -20.91 34.97
C PRO A 243 -19.26 -19.39 35.33
N GLY A 244 -20.07 -18.46 34.80
CA GLY A 244 -21.24 -18.49 33.91
C GLY A 244 -22.58 -18.13 34.61
N GLY A 245 -23.08 -16.88 34.51
CA GLY A 245 -24.54 -16.60 34.69
C GLY A 245 -25.03 -15.33 35.43
N SER A 246 -25.31 -14.25 34.67
CA SER A 246 -26.59 -13.48 34.61
C SER A 246 -27.35 -12.86 35.82
N ARG A 247 -27.95 -11.67 35.53
CA ARG A 247 -29.15 -10.98 36.14
C ARG A 247 -28.95 -10.24 37.47
N ALA A 248 -29.67 -9.14 37.80
CA ALA A 248 -30.53 -8.20 37.03
C ALA A 248 -30.95 -7.00 37.95
N SER A 249 -31.75 -6.06 37.41
CA SER A 249 -32.53 -4.99 38.10
C SER A 249 -31.76 -3.70 38.47
N GLY A 250 -32.35 -2.49 38.41
CA GLY A 250 -33.68 -2.08 37.93
C GLY A 250 -34.39 -1.07 38.84
N GLY A 251 -34.92 0.02 38.26
CA GLY A 251 -35.71 1.08 38.95
C GLY A 251 -34.84 2.26 39.48
N GLY A 252 -35.30 3.51 39.49
CA GLY A 252 -36.62 4.05 39.12
C GLY A 252 -36.64 5.60 38.95
N ARG A 253 -37.78 6.14 38.53
CA ARG A 253 -37.96 7.51 37.97
C ARG A 253 -37.95 8.67 38.99
N ARG A 254 -37.41 9.82 38.56
CA ARG A 254 -37.86 11.24 38.75
C ARG A 254 -36.86 12.15 37.98
N GLY A 255 -37.20 13.25 37.29
CA GLY A 255 -38.49 13.86 36.97
C GLY A 255 -38.33 15.38 36.70
N GLY A 256 -38.33 15.80 35.43
CA GLY A 256 -38.14 17.21 34.98
C GLY A 256 -36.66 17.61 34.79
N ARG A 257 -36.27 18.50 33.87
CA ARG A 257 -37.03 19.39 32.96
C ARG A 257 -36.52 19.27 31.51
N GLY A 258 -37.29 19.77 30.54
CA GLY A 258 -36.93 19.72 29.12
C GLY A 258 -35.74 20.61 28.77
N ALA A 259 -34.93 20.10 27.84
CA ALA A 259 -34.09 20.85 26.93
C ALA A 259 -34.45 20.36 25.52
N ASP A 260 -34.43 21.25 24.54
CA ASP A 260 -34.98 21.03 23.20
C ASP A 260 -34.11 20.04 22.39
N PRO A 261 -34.71 19.07 21.65
CA PRO A 261 -33.97 18.11 20.85
C PRO A 261 -33.95 18.52 19.37
N ASP A 262 -33.23 19.59 19.03
CA ASP A 262 -33.00 20.05 17.64
C ASP A 262 -31.56 20.59 17.46
N PHE A 263 -30.59 19.82 17.96
CA PHE A 263 -29.20 19.91 17.51
C PHE A 263 -28.71 18.48 17.26
N ASP A 264 -28.90 18.02 16.02
CA ASP A 264 -28.05 16.98 15.45
C ASP A 264 -26.65 17.59 15.33
N GLU A 265 -25.87 17.45 16.40
CA GLU A 265 -24.43 17.71 16.38
C GLU A 265 -23.80 16.62 15.51
N GLU A 266 -23.82 16.87 14.20
CA GLU A 266 -23.16 16.09 13.15
C GLU A 266 -21.69 15.96 13.54
N LEU A 267 -21.37 14.84 14.21
CA LEU A 267 -20.07 14.55 14.77
C LEU A 267 -19.13 14.34 13.59
N LEU A 268 -18.50 15.43 13.12
CA LEU A 268 -17.55 15.41 12.02
C LEU A 268 -16.48 14.36 12.31
N GLU A 269 -16.61 13.19 11.68
CA GLU A 269 -15.60 12.13 11.76
C GLU A 269 -14.33 12.70 11.16
N VAL A 270 -13.35 12.96 12.03
CA VAL A 270 -12.05 13.48 11.61
C VAL A 270 -11.37 12.38 10.81
N ASP A 271 -11.22 12.61 9.50
CA ASP A 271 -10.57 11.65 8.63
C ASP A 271 -9.16 11.34 9.14
N GLN A 272 -8.94 10.06 9.46
CA GLN A 272 -7.67 9.56 9.96
C GLN A 272 -6.57 9.65 8.89
N PHE A 273 -6.94 9.62 7.60
CA PHE A 273 -6.00 9.80 6.50
C PHE A 273 -5.46 11.22 6.47
N ASP A 274 -6.32 12.25 6.45
CA ASP A 274 -5.90 13.65 6.51
C ASP A 274 -5.03 13.95 7.74
N VAL A 275 -5.43 13.50 8.94
CA VAL A 275 -4.62 13.65 10.17
C VAL A 275 -3.24 13.00 10.04
N ALA A 276 -3.13 11.86 9.35
CA ALA A 276 -1.85 11.22 9.11
C ALA A 276 -1.01 11.97 8.06
N VAL A 277 -1.63 12.51 7.00
CA VAL A 277 -0.94 13.34 5.99
C VAL A 277 -0.38 14.61 6.62
N GLU A 278 -1.14 15.32 7.46
CA GLU A 278 -0.65 16.48 8.21
C GLU A 278 0.58 16.12 9.07
N GLN A 279 0.55 14.97 9.74
CA GLN A 279 1.66 14.49 10.56
C GLN A 279 2.93 14.14 9.77
N LEU A 280 2.92 14.05 8.43
CA LEU A 280 4.15 13.90 7.62
C LEU A 280 4.97 15.19 7.53
N TYR A 281 4.35 16.36 7.76
CA TYR A 281 5.04 17.65 7.82
C TYR A 281 5.78 17.86 9.15
N GLU A 282 5.51 17.05 10.17
CA GLU A 282 6.10 17.22 11.50
C GLU A 282 7.63 17.09 11.51
N LYS A 283 8.28 17.88 12.38
CA LYS A 283 9.75 17.89 12.47
C LYS A 283 10.29 16.61 13.10
N ARG A 284 9.51 15.95 13.95
CA ARG A 284 9.90 14.77 14.71
C ARG A 284 9.71 13.48 13.91
N ALA A 285 10.82 12.76 13.67
CA ALA A 285 10.82 11.51 12.90
C ALA A 285 9.81 10.47 13.42
N THR A 286 9.75 10.23 14.74
CA THR A 286 8.81 9.23 15.31
C THR A 286 7.33 9.57 15.08
N THR A 287 6.98 10.84 14.89
CA THR A 287 5.61 11.24 14.56
C THR A 287 5.32 10.89 13.09
N ARG A 288 6.26 11.18 12.20
CA ARG A 288 6.17 10.81 10.79
C ARG A 288 6.18 9.30 10.55
N GLU A 289 6.96 8.54 11.33
CA GLU A 289 6.97 7.08 11.30
C GLU A 289 5.60 6.50 11.69
N ALA A 290 4.96 7.03 12.73
CA ALA A 290 3.60 6.65 13.12
C ALA A 290 2.58 7.01 12.02
N ALA A 291 2.67 8.21 11.46
CA ALA A 291 1.82 8.66 10.36
C ALA A 291 1.95 7.79 9.10
N LEU A 292 3.18 7.48 8.66
CA LEU A 292 3.43 6.57 7.55
C LEU A 292 2.86 5.17 7.82
N SER A 293 2.99 4.66 9.05
CA SER A 293 2.41 3.37 9.44
C SER A 293 0.87 3.37 9.37
N THR A 294 0.24 4.48 9.76
CA THR A 294 -1.22 4.69 9.63
C THR A 294 -1.62 4.74 8.16
N ILE A 295 -0.94 5.54 7.33
CA ILE A 295 -1.21 5.64 5.88
C ILE A 295 -1.05 4.29 5.20
N VAL A 296 0.01 3.52 5.49
CA VAL A 296 0.19 2.15 4.95
C VAL A 296 -0.98 1.24 5.33
N SER A 297 -1.54 1.39 6.54
CA SER A 297 -2.67 0.59 7.04
C SER A 297 -4.03 1.03 6.48
N LEU A 298 -4.18 2.29 6.08
CA LEU A 298 -5.35 2.82 5.38
C LEU A 298 -5.31 2.45 3.89
N LEU A 299 -4.18 2.69 3.21
CA LEU A 299 -3.98 2.29 1.81
C LEU A 299 -4.14 0.77 1.61
N ALA A 300 -3.79 -0.04 2.62
CA ALA A 300 -4.02 -1.48 2.62
C ALA A 300 -5.49 -1.91 2.51
N GLN A 301 -6.45 -1.00 2.73
CA GLN A 301 -7.89 -1.25 2.58
C GLN A 301 -8.43 -0.84 1.20
N TYR A 302 -7.56 -0.38 0.29
CA TYR A 302 -7.88 0.20 -1.02
C TYR A 302 -8.69 1.52 -0.93
N GLY A 303 -7.97 2.64 -0.82
CA GLY A 303 -8.52 3.99 -0.90
C GLY A 303 -8.10 4.70 -2.18
N TYR A 304 -8.86 4.51 -3.28
CA TYR A 304 -8.56 5.13 -4.57
C TYR A 304 -8.70 6.65 -4.52
N ASP A 305 -9.84 7.15 -4.03
CA ASP A 305 -10.11 8.60 -3.97
C ASP A 305 -9.06 9.35 -3.15
N ASP A 306 -8.60 8.76 -2.05
CA ASP A 306 -7.55 9.33 -1.21
C ASP A 306 -6.21 9.51 -1.94
N CYS A 307 -5.89 8.56 -2.83
CA CYS A 307 -4.71 8.59 -3.68
C CYS A 307 -4.89 9.58 -4.83
N ALA A 308 -6.00 9.49 -5.55
CA ALA A 308 -6.27 10.31 -6.74
C ALA A 308 -6.40 11.80 -6.40
N PHE A 309 -7.04 12.14 -5.28
CA PHE A 309 -7.23 13.55 -4.87
C PHE A 309 -5.95 14.22 -4.38
N ARG A 310 -5.02 13.47 -3.77
CA ARG A 310 -3.79 13.99 -3.13
C ARG A 310 -2.49 13.50 -3.77
N GLN A 311 -2.55 12.96 -4.99
CA GLN A 311 -1.45 12.34 -5.76
C GLN A 311 -0.09 13.03 -5.59
N ASP A 312 0.03 14.29 -6.00
CA ASP A 312 1.30 15.02 -6.00
C ASP A 312 1.80 15.27 -4.57
N THR A 313 0.89 15.55 -3.64
CA THR A 313 1.19 15.77 -2.22
C THR A 313 1.71 14.50 -1.56
N LEU A 314 1.03 13.37 -1.76
CA LEU A 314 1.43 12.06 -1.23
C LEU A 314 2.78 11.63 -1.80
N THR A 315 2.94 11.72 -3.13
CA THR A 315 4.20 11.44 -3.83
C THR A 315 5.35 12.27 -3.27
N SER A 316 5.19 13.59 -3.20
CA SER A 316 6.23 14.49 -2.68
C SER A 316 6.58 14.18 -1.22
N LEU A 317 5.59 13.88 -0.37
CA LEU A 317 5.79 13.54 1.04
C LEU A 317 6.46 12.18 1.23
N PHE A 318 6.11 11.17 0.45
CA PHE A 318 6.74 9.85 0.50
C PHE A 318 8.17 9.90 -0.04
N LEU A 319 8.43 10.60 -1.15
CA LEU A 319 9.78 10.79 -1.69
C LEU A 319 10.66 11.62 -0.75
N SER A 320 10.13 12.70 -0.17
CA SER A 320 10.81 13.49 0.86
C SER A 320 11.18 12.64 2.08
N SER A 321 10.25 11.80 2.56
CA SER A 321 10.46 10.92 3.72
C SER A 321 11.37 9.73 3.42
N THR A 322 11.38 9.22 2.18
CA THR A 322 12.34 8.20 1.72
C THR A 322 13.76 8.78 1.62
N ARG A 323 13.90 10.03 1.15
CA ARG A 323 15.18 10.73 0.99
C ARG A 323 15.79 11.20 2.31
N ARG A 324 14.97 11.73 3.23
CA ARG A 324 15.43 12.30 4.53
C ARG A 324 15.39 11.31 5.68
N GLY A 325 14.54 10.28 5.56
CA GLY A 325 14.27 9.31 6.61
C GLY A 325 15.46 8.41 6.89
N LYS A 326 15.46 7.84 8.09
CA LYS A 326 16.36 6.73 8.45
C LYS A 326 15.63 5.41 8.22
N GLU A 327 16.25 4.32 8.64
CA GLU A 327 15.84 2.93 8.38
C GLU A 327 14.33 2.65 8.45
N VAL A 328 13.62 3.06 9.51
CA VAL A 328 12.17 2.83 9.67
C VAL A 328 11.35 3.81 8.81
N GLU A 329 11.56 5.11 8.96
CA GLU A 329 10.86 6.15 8.17
C GLU A 329 10.98 5.92 6.65
N ALA A 330 12.19 5.65 6.15
CA ALA A 330 12.41 5.43 4.72
C ALA A 330 11.82 4.10 4.22
N ALA A 331 11.81 3.04 5.04
CA ALA A 331 11.16 1.78 4.69
C ALA A 331 9.64 1.94 4.59
N LEU A 332 9.01 2.62 5.55
CA LEU A 332 7.57 2.89 5.53
C LEU A 332 7.19 3.85 4.39
N ALA A 333 8.02 4.85 4.10
CA ALA A 333 7.77 5.80 3.02
C ALA A 333 7.88 5.15 1.63
N ALA A 334 8.91 4.34 1.39
CA ALA A 334 9.01 3.53 0.16
C ALA A 334 7.83 2.56 0.04
N LYS A 335 7.39 1.95 1.15
CA LYS A 335 6.23 1.07 1.16
C LYS A 335 4.93 1.79 0.81
N ALA A 336 4.71 2.97 1.39
CA ALA A 336 3.56 3.82 1.11
C ALA A 336 3.54 4.27 -0.37
N LEU A 337 4.70 4.62 -0.94
CA LEU A 337 4.83 5.00 -2.35
C LEU A 337 4.45 3.85 -3.30
N GLY A 338 4.95 2.64 -3.05
CA GLY A 338 4.57 1.47 -3.85
C GLY A 338 3.09 1.12 -3.72
N LEU A 339 2.51 1.24 -2.51
CA LEU A 339 1.05 1.06 -2.31
C LEU A 339 0.24 2.14 -3.04
N HIS A 340 0.65 3.41 -2.97
CA HIS A 340 -0.02 4.54 -3.62
C HIS A 340 -0.18 4.31 -5.12
N VAL A 341 0.90 3.94 -5.82
CA VAL A 341 0.85 3.63 -7.26
C VAL A 341 0.11 2.31 -7.54
N THR A 342 0.21 1.31 -6.67
CA THR A 342 -0.62 0.08 -6.79
C THR A 342 -2.12 0.38 -6.66
N THR A 343 -2.50 1.41 -5.90
CA THR A 343 -3.90 1.86 -5.72
C THR A 343 -4.37 2.73 -6.88
N LEU A 344 -3.52 3.62 -7.41
CA LEU A 344 -3.83 4.45 -8.59
C LEU A 344 -3.99 3.63 -9.88
N GLY A 345 -3.30 2.50 -9.99
CA GLY A 345 -3.32 1.67 -11.20
C GLY A 345 -2.54 2.29 -12.36
N ALA A 346 -2.59 1.62 -13.52
CA ALA A 346 -1.91 2.08 -14.73
C ALA A 346 -2.52 3.39 -15.23
N SER A 347 -1.75 4.47 -15.15
CA SER A 347 -2.23 5.83 -15.43
C SER A 347 -1.05 6.78 -15.63
N THR A 348 -1.30 7.93 -16.27
CA THR A 348 -0.29 9.01 -16.44
C THR A 348 0.23 9.56 -15.12
N ALA A 349 -0.56 9.42 -14.04
CA ALA A 349 -0.12 9.66 -12.67
C ALA A 349 1.01 8.71 -12.27
N SER A 350 0.78 7.40 -12.37
CA SER A 350 1.75 6.37 -12.03
C SER A 350 3.03 6.44 -12.87
N GLU A 351 2.93 6.80 -14.14
CA GLU A 351 4.07 7.10 -15.03
C GLU A 351 4.92 8.26 -14.47
N GLY A 352 4.30 9.40 -14.16
CA GLY A 352 4.98 10.55 -13.58
C GLY A 352 5.63 10.25 -12.23
N ILE A 353 4.95 9.46 -11.38
CA ILE A 353 5.47 9.06 -10.06
C ILE A 353 6.68 8.12 -10.21
N TYR A 354 6.68 7.19 -11.18
CA TYR A 354 7.85 6.33 -11.45
C TYR A 354 9.08 7.19 -11.83
N GLN A 355 8.91 8.14 -12.75
CA GLN A 355 9.97 9.04 -13.22
C GLN A 355 10.51 9.97 -12.12
N GLU A 356 9.65 10.48 -11.20
CA GLU A 356 10.11 11.28 -10.05
C GLU A 356 10.80 10.40 -8.98
N ALA A 357 10.35 9.16 -8.80
CA ALA A 357 10.81 8.27 -7.74
C ALA A 357 12.17 7.61 -8.03
N GLU A 358 12.44 7.23 -9.28
CA GLU A 358 13.69 6.55 -9.67
C GLU A 358 14.97 7.24 -9.16
N PRO A 359 15.21 8.55 -9.39
CA PRO A 359 16.43 9.23 -8.92
C PRO A 359 16.53 9.34 -7.38
N VAL A 360 15.44 9.11 -6.64
CA VAL A 360 15.42 9.04 -5.18
C VAL A 360 15.69 7.63 -4.68
N LEU A 361 15.14 6.61 -5.36
CA LEU A 361 15.23 5.21 -4.97
C LEU A 361 16.55 4.56 -5.41
N GLU A 362 17.08 4.83 -6.61
CA GLU A 362 18.30 4.19 -7.13
C GLU A 362 19.50 4.35 -6.17
N PRO A 363 19.84 5.54 -5.62
CA PRO A 363 20.97 5.68 -4.70
C PRO A 363 20.80 4.86 -3.41
N LEU A 364 19.56 4.74 -2.92
CA LEU A 364 19.20 3.95 -1.74
C LEU A 364 19.29 2.44 -2.05
N ILE A 365 18.85 2.01 -3.22
CA ILE A 365 18.89 0.62 -3.69
C ILE A 365 20.33 0.13 -3.93
N LEU A 366 21.22 0.98 -4.45
CA LEU A 366 22.60 0.60 -4.78
C LEU A 366 23.57 0.78 -3.62
N SER A 367 23.50 1.93 -2.94
CA SER A 367 24.49 2.36 -1.93
C SER A 367 23.93 2.51 -0.51
N GLY A 368 22.64 2.22 -0.31
CA GLY A 368 21.98 2.29 0.99
C GLY A 368 22.57 1.33 2.03
N LYS A 369 22.75 1.85 3.25
CA LYS A 369 23.27 1.10 4.41
C LYS A 369 22.19 0.45 5.28
N GLY A 370 20.97 0.97 5.28
CA GLY A 370 19.84 0.43 6.05
C GLY A 370 19.27 -0.80 5.36
N GLY A 371 19.18 -1.93 6.07
CA GLY A 371 18.82 -3.21 5.46
C GLY A 371 17.36 -3.25 5.02
N THR A 372 16.45 -2.85 5.91
CA THR A 372 15.00 -2.85 5.67
C THR A 372 14.61 -1.76 4.67
N ALA A 373 15.13 -0.54 4.81
CA ALA A 373 14.90 0.56 3.88
C ALA A 373 15.34 0.23 2.45
N ARG A 374 16.46 -0.47 2.29
CA ARG A 374 16.96 -0.91 0.97
C ARG A 374 16.06 -1.96 0.32
N VAL A 375 15.55 -2.93 1.09
CA VAL A 375 14.59 -3.93 0.60
C VAL A 375 13.26 -3.25 0.23
N ALA A 376 12.71 -2.40 1.10
CA ALA A 376 11.48 -1.66 0.81
C ALA A 376 11.62 -0.72 -0.40
N ALA A 377 12.80 -0.14 -0.65
CA ALA A 377 13.08 0.66 -1.84
C ALA A 377 13.15 -0.19 -3.12
N ILE A 378 13.73 -1.40 -3.05
CA ILE A 378 13.70 -2.39 -4.15
C ILE A 378 12.25 -2.74 -4.48
N ASP A 379 11.45 -3.10 -3.48
CA ASP A 379 10.04 -3.45 -3.66
C ASP A 379 9.23 -2.27 -4.23
N ALA A 380 9.49 -1.04 -3.76
CA ALA A 380 8.83 0.16 -4.23
C ALA A 380 9.15 0.47 -5.70
N LEU A 381 10.43 0.51 -6.09
CA LEU A 381 10.83 0.74 -7.49
C LEU A 381 10.24 -0.32 -8.42
N THR A 382 10.15 -1.56 -7.93
CA THR A 382 9.57 -2.67 -8.69
C THR A 382 8.07 -2.50 -8.93
N MET A 383 7.31 -2.09 -7.90
CA MET A 383 5.89 -1.79 -8.07
C MET A 383 5.65 -0.55 -8.94
N LEU A 384 6.51 0.48 -8.80
CA LEU A 384 6.46 1.68 -9.64
C LEU A 384 6.71 1.33 -11.12
N CYS A 385 7.75 0.55 -11.41
CA CYS A 385 8.06 0.06 -12.75
C CYS A 385 6.97 -0.86 -13.31
N PHE A 386 6.38 -1.74 -12.49
CA PHE A 386 5.32 -2.64 -12.92
C PHE A 386 4.03 -1.93 -13.36
N VAL A 387 3.72 -0.78 -12.75
CA VAL A 387 2.47 -0.03 -12.99
C VAL A 387 2.66 1.19 -13.91
N GLY A 388 3.83 1.83 -13.90
CA GLY A 388 4.09 3.12 -14.56
C GLY A 388 5.27 3.15 -15.54
N ALA A 389 5.82 2.01 -15.96
CA ALA A 389 6.82 1.98 -17.03
C ALA A 389 6.20 2.23 -18.42
N GLU A 390 6.79 3.11 -19.23
CA GLU A 390 6.35 3.36 -20.62
C GLU A 390 6.89 2.25 -21.56
N GLY A 391 6.51 1.01 -21.27
CA GLY A 391 6.88 -0.19 -22.02
C GLY A 391 8.22 -0.82 -21.65
N ALA A 392 8.69 -1.72 -22.50
CA ALA A 392 9.76 -2.67 -22.15
C ALA A 392 11.16 -2.04 -21.97
N ALA A 393 11.39 -0.81 -22.41
CA ALA A 393 12.69 -0.15 -22.24
C ALA A 393 12.94 0.23 -20.77
N ASP A 394 11.96 0.89 -20.15
CA ASP A 394 11.95 1.25 -18.72
C ASP A 394 12.01 0.00 -17.82
N THR A 395 11.24 -1.04 -18.17
CA THR A 395 11.28 -2.33 -17.46
C THR A 395 12.69 -2.92 -17.47
N LEU A 396 13.35 -2.94 -18.63
CA LEU A 396 14.72 -3.45 -18.75
C LEU A 396 15.75 -2.56 -18.03
N HIS A 397 15.52 -1.24 -17.95
CA HIS A 397 16.35 -0.33 -17.17
C HIS A 397 16.25 -0.63 -15.66
N THR A 398 15.04 -0.71 -15.11
CA THR A 398 14.84 -1.09 -13.71
C THR A 398 15.40 -2.49 -13.43
N MET A 399 15.21 -3.46 -14.33
CA MET A 399 15.83 -4.79 -14.21
C MET A 399 17.36 -4.73 -14.15
N ALA A 400 18.03 -3.89 -14.95
CA ALA A 400 19.47 -3.69 -14.87
C ALA A 400 19.89 -3.02 -13.54
N THR A 401 19.08 -2.12 -12.99
CA THR A 401 19.25 -1.53 -11.66
C THR A 401 19.18 -2.58 -10.54
N LEU A 402 18.18 -3.46 -10.58
CA LEU A 402 18.06 -4.60 -9.65
C LEU A 402 19.25 -5.56 -9.81
N TRP A 403 19.67 -5.85 -11.05
CA TRP A 403 20.79 -6.75 -11.32
C TRP A 403 22.13 -6.26 -10.73
N ARG A 404 22.36 -4.93 -10.71
CA ARG A 404 23.51 -4.33 -10.03
C ARG A 404 23.55 -4.66 -8.53
N VAL A 405 22.39 -4.80 -7.87
CA VAL A 405 22.31 -5.24 -6.46
C VAL A 405 22.68 -6.73 -6.32
N VAL A 406 22.18 -7.58 -7.22
CA VAL A 406 22.52 -9.01 -7.27
C VAL A 406 24.04 -9.21 -7.40
N MET A 407 24.67 -8.49 -8.33
CA MET A 407 26.11 -8.54 -8.58
C MET A 407 26.95 -7.90 -7.46
N ALA A 408 26.40 -6.92 -6.72
CA ALA A 408 27.01 -6.43 -5.48
C ALA A 408 27.00 -7.51 -4.37
N GLY A 409 26.03 -8.42 -4.38
CA GLY A 409 25.97 -9.60 -3.52
C GLY A 409 27.18 -10.53 -3.67
N TRP A 410 27.61 -10.81 -4.90
CA TRP A 410 28.83 -11.61 -5.16
C TRP A 410 30.08 -11.00 -4.56
N LYS A 411 30.20 -9.66 -4.63
CA LYS A 411 31.29 -8.89 -4.04
C LYS A 411 31.14 -8.73 -2.51
N LYS A 412 30.15 -9.39 -1.90
CA LYS A 412 29.76 -9.28 -0.47
C LYS A 412 29.47 -7.83 -0.02
N ALA A 413 29.06 -6.98 -0.96
CA ALA A 413 28.75 -5.57 -0.74
C ALA A 413 27.24 -5.30 -0.55
N ALA A 414 26.38 -6.28 -0.85
CA ALA A 414 24.96 -6.29 -0.51
C ALA A 414 24.65 -7.42 0.49
N SER A 415 23.63 -7.23 1.32
CA SER A 415 23.13 -8.27 2.22
C SER A 415 22.34 -9.34 1.46
N ALA A 416 22.28 -10.57 1.99
CA ALA A 416 21.51 -11.64 1.38
C ALA A 416 20.03 -11.24 1.16
N ALA A 417 19.39 -10.60 2.14
CA ALA A 417 18.02 -10.10 2.01
C ALA A 417 17.83 -9.11 0.84
N ALA A 418 18.79 -8.21 0.60
CA ALA A 418 18.73 -7.29 -0.54
C ALA A 418 18.93 -8.01 -1.89
N VAL A 419 19.77 -9.05 -1.93
CA VAL A 419 19.96 -9.90 -3.12
C VAL A 419 18.71 -10.72 -3.41
N VAL A 420 18.07 -11.30 -2.39
CA VAL A 420 16.80 -12.06 -2.51
C VAL A 420 15.68 -11.15 -3.02
N ALA A 421 15.53 -9.96 -2.44
CA ALA A 421 14.55 -8.98 -2.88
C ALA A 421 14.79 -8.57 -4.35
N ALA A 422 16.04 -8.27 -4.71
CA ALA A 422 16.40 -7.90 -6.07
C ALA A 422 16.17 -9.04 -7.08
N LEU A 423 16.48 -10.30 -6.75
CA LEU A 423 16.23 -11.46 -7.60
C LEU A 423 14.72 -11.71 -7.81
N ARG A 424 13.91 -11.66 -6.75
CA ARG A 424 12.45 -11.84 -6.85
C ARG A 424 11.79 -10.70 -7.62
N SER A 425 12.24 -9.48 -7.39
CA SER A 425 11.80 -8.29 -8.14
C SER A 425 12.18 -8.38 -9.61
N TRP A 426 13.39 -8.84 -9.92
CA TRP A 426 13.87 -9.04 -11.28
C TRP A 426 13.08 -10.14 -12.00
N ALA A 427 12.77 -11.26 -11.34
CA ALA A 427 11.92 -12.31 -11.89
C ALA A 427 10.46 -11.83 -12.08
N PHE A 428 9.94 -11.02 -11.15
CA PHE A 428 8.61 -10.41 -11.29
C PHE A 428 8.54 -9.48 -12.50
N LEU A 429 9.52 -8.61 -12.72
CA LEU A 429 9.58 -7.74 -13.91
C LEU A 429 9.89 -8.53 -15.19
N LEU A 430 10.71 -9.58 -15.14
CA LEU A 430 10.90 -10.48 -16.29
C LEU A 430 9.55 -11.01 -16.79
N SER A 431 8.61 -11.32 -15.88
CA SER A 431 7.27 -11.78 -16.25
C SER A 431 6.44 -10.81 -17.09
N THR A 432 6.80 -9.52 -17.17
CA THR A 432 6.13 -8.53 -18.04
C THR A 432 6.90 -8.23 -19.32
N VAL A 433 8.16 -8.68 -19.44
CA VAL A 433 8.98 -8.48 -20.64
C VAL A 433 8.44 -9.32 -21.81
N PRO A 434 8.14 -8.72 -22.97
CA PRO A 434 7.73 -9.47 -24.16
C PRO A 434 8.82 -10.45 -24.62
N THR A 435 8.42 -11.68 -24.99
CA THR A 435 9.36 -12.76 -25.36
C THR A 435 10.32 -12.40 -26.49
N HIS A 436 9.91 -11.54 -27.43
CA HIS A 436 10.78 -11.06 -28.52
C HIS A 436 11.95 -10.17 -28.05
N ARG A 437 11.99 -9.76 -26.77
CA ARG A 437 13.12 -9.04 -26.14
C ARG A 437 14.11 -9.99 -25.45
N LEU A 438 13.77 -11.27 -25.34
CA LEU A 438 14.57 -12.32 -24.71
C LEU A 438 15.40 -13.05 -25.79
N ASP A 439 16.31 -12.34 -26.44
CA ASP A 439 17.23 -12.94 -27.40
C ASP A 439 18.26 -13.88 -26.73
N SER A 440 18.94 -14.71 -27.52
CA SER A 440 19.93 -15.68 -27.01
C SER A 440 21.00 -15.00 -26.15
N HIS A 441 21.47 -13.81 -26.57
CA HIS A 441 22.47 -13.04 -25.84
C HIS A 441 21.96 -12.56 -24.47
N PHE A 442 20.69 -12.12 -24.37
CA PHE A 442 20.04 -11.80 -23.10
C PHE A 442 20.01 -13.03 -22.20
N VAL A 443 19.50 -14.16 -22.70
CA VAL A 443 19.38 -15.40 -21.91
C VAL A 443 20.74 -15.88 -21.41
N GLU A 444 21.73 -16.01 -22.30
CA GLU A 444 23.10 -16.45 -21.97
C GLU A 444 23.74 -15.55 -20.91
N SER A 445 23.58 -14.22 -21.05
CA SER A 445 24.12 -13.23 -20.12
C SER A 445 23.64 -13.44 -18.69
N TYR A 446 22.35 -13.71 -18.48
CA TYR A 446 21.78 -13.89 -17.13
C TYR A 446 21.89 -15.34 -16.63
N LEU A 447 21.69 -16.33 -17.49
CA LEU A 447 21.62 -17.75 -17.12
C LEU A 447 22.93 -18.24 -16.49
N GLY A 448 24.07 -17.95 -17.10
CA GLY A 448 25.39 -18.32 -16.56
C GLY A 448 25.73 -17.62 -15.23
N GLN A 449 25.10 -16.48 -14.93
CA GLN A 449 25.23 -15.79 -13.66
C GLN A 449 24.27 -16.38 -12.60
N LEU A 450 23.02 -16.67 -12.96
CA LEU A 450 22.08 -17.37 -12.07
C LEU A 450 22.60 -18.77 -11.66
N ALA A 451 23.26 -19.48 -12.57
CA ALA A 451 23.95 -20.74 -12.30
C ALA A 451 24.98 -20.62 -11.16
N GLN A 452 25.76 -19.53 -11.13
CA GLN A 452 26.72 -19.28 -10.06
C GLN A 452 26.04 -18.98 -8.72
N LEU A 453 24.87 -18.34 -8.73
CA LEU A 453 24.08 -18.10 -7.52
C LEU A 453 23.56 -19.40 -6.88
N LEU A 454 23.28 -20.46 -7.66
CA LEU A 454 22.94 -21.80 -7.14
C LEU A 454 24.07 -22.44 -6.31
N ASN A 455 25.30 -21.94 -6.42
CA ASN A 455 26.46 -22.36 -5.63
C ASN A 455 26.70 -21.47 -4.39
N GLY A 456 25.85 -20.46 -4.16
CA GLY A 456 25.89 -19.59 -2.98
C GLY A 456 25.65 -20.34 -1.66
N GLY A 457 26.16 -19.78 -0.56
CA GLY A 457 25.96 -20.35 0.77
C GLY A 457 24.57 -20.09 1.39
N ASP A 458 23.90 -19.03 0.94
CA ASP A 458 22.56 -18.65 1.40
C ASP A 458 21.48 -19.48 0.68
N VAL A 459 20.43 -19.88 1.39
CA VAL A 459 19.39 -20.76 0.84
C VAL A 459 18.30 -19.97 0.14
N GLU A 460 17.94 -18.78 0.64
CA GLU A 460 16.92 -17.95 0.00
C GLU A 460 17.44 -17.36 -1.30
N VAL A 461 18.72 -16.95 -1.35
CA VAL A 461 19.38 -16.50 -2.59
C VAL A 461 19.35 -17.60 -3.65
N ARG A 462 19.59 -18.85 -3.25
CA ARG A 462 19.51 -20.01 -4.16
C ARG A 462 18.11 -20.27 -4.65
N CYS A 463 17.11 -20.25 -3.76
CA CYS A 463 15.71 -20.44 -4.15
C CYS A 463 15.25 -19.36 -5.13
N ALA A 464 15.54 -18.08 -4.85
CA ALA A 464 15.21 -16.97 -5.74
C ALA A 464 15.95 -17.03 -7.10
N ALA A 465 17.21 -17.50 -7.12
CA ALA A 465 17.94 -17.75 -8.36
C ALA A 465 17.32 -18.92 -9.16
N GLY A 466 16.89 -19.99 -8.49
CA GLY A 466 16.18 -21.10 -9.12
C GLY A 466 14.81 -20.69 -9.71
N GLU A 467 14.04 -19.88 -8.97
CA GLU A 467 12.78 -19.28 -9.45
C GLU A 467 13.01 -18.46 -10.73
N ALA A 468 14.07 -17.64 -10.77
CA ALA A 468 14.46 -16.85 -11.94
C ALA A 468 14.94 -17.71 -13.13
N ILE A 469 15.68 -18.80 -12.89
CA ILE A 469 16.10 -19.75 -13.94
C ILE A 469 14.89 -20.43 -14.56
N ALA A 470 13.97 -20.95 -13.74
CA ALA A 470 12.78 -21.64 -14.24
C ALA A 470 11.86 -20.69 -15.02
N LEU A 471 11.76 -19.42 -14.61
CA LEU A 471 11.02 -18.42 -15.37
C LEU A 471 11.68 -18.10 -16.71
N LEU A 472 13.00 -17.88 -16.74
CA LEU A 472 13.75 -17.70 -18.00
C LEU A 472 13.58 -18.90 -18.93
N TRP A 473 13.69 -20.13 -18.40
CA TRP A 473 13.48 -21.36 -19.14
C TRP A 473 12.11 -21.40 -19.81
N THR A 474 11.07 -21.06 -19.05
CA THR A 474 9.68 -21.05 -19.51
C THR A 474 9.42 -19.93 -20.54
N MET A 475 9.99 -18.74 -20.34
CA MET A 475 9.72 -17.58 -21.20
C MET A 475 10.55 -17.54 -22.49
N ALA A 476 11.74 -18.15 -22.49
CA ALA A 476 12.59 -18.28 -23.67
C ALA A 476 12.44 -19.63 -24.41
N ASP A 477 11.51 -20.48 -23.96
CA ASP A 477 11.27 -21.86 -24.47
C ASP A 477 12.57 -22.67 -24.66
N LEU A 478 13.40 -22.72 -23.61
CA LEU A 478 14.66 -23.46 -23.64
C LEU A 478 14.45 -24.98 -23.79
N SER A 479 13.24 -25.45 -23.47
CA SER A 479 12.72 -26.80 -23.78
C SER A 479 12.70 -27.15 -25.27
N SER A 480 12.62 -26.17 -26.16
CA SER A 480 12.58 -26.37 -27.62
C SER A 480 13.96 -26.44 -28.28
N LEU A 481 15.03 -26.12 -27.56
CA LEU A 481 16.39 -26.17 -28.10
C LEU A 481 16.79 -27.61 -28.40
N PRO A 482 17.46 -27.88 -29.53
CA PRO A 482 17.87 -29.23 -29.89
C PRO A 482 18.86 -29.78 -28.84
N GLU A 483 18.45 -30.84 -28.15
CA GLU A 483 19.31 -31.65 -27.26
C GLU A 483 20.61 -31.97 -28.02
N SER A 484 21.76 -31.70 -27.40
CA SER A 484 23.05 -31.96 -28.04
C SER A 484 23.09 -33.47 -28.41
N PRO A 485 23.50 -33.83 -29.64
CA PRO A 485 23.48 -35.22 -30.04
C PRO A 485 24.52 -35.98 -29.24
N ARG A 486 24.05 -36.77 -28.26
CA ARG A 486 24.87 -37.71 -27.48
C ARG A 486 25.84 -38.44 -28.43
N PRO A 487 27.13 -38.56 -28.10
CA PRO A 487 28.17 -38.95 -29.04
C PRO A 487 27.95 -40.38 -29.56
N SER A 488 27.21 -40.48 -30.67
CA SER A 488 27.02 -41.68 -31.46
C SER A 488 27.81 -41.54 -32.75
N THR A 489 28.72 -42.48 -32.95
CA THR A 489 29.82 -42.37 -33.91
C THR A 489 29.34 -42.43 -35.36
N GLN A 490 28.92 -41.31 -35.95
CA GLN A 490 28.84 -41.21 -37.42
C GLN A 490 28.97 -39.78 -37.98
N ARG A 491 30.11 -39.57 -38.64
CA ARG A 491 30.52 -38.37 -39.36
C ARG A 491 29.69 -38.15 -40.63
N SER A 492 28.93 -37.05 -40.70
CA SER A 492 28.52 -36.46 -41.99
C SER A 492 28.50 -34.94 -41.92
N ARG A 493 28.95 -34.29 -43.01
CA ARG A 493 29.15 -32.84 -43.09
C ARG A 493 27.90 -32.16 -43.65
N ASN A 494 27.40 -31.12 -42.97
CA ASN A 494 27.29 -29.74 -43.50
C ASN A 494 26.32 -28.87 -42.67
N GLY A 495 26.80 -27.73 -42.16
CA GLY A 495 25.98 -26.53 -41.94
C GLY A 495 25.56 -26.19 -40.50
N SER A 496 26.39 -25.39 -39.80
CA SER A 496 25.96 -24.57 -38.64
C SER A 496 26.97 -23.45 -38.33
N ALA A 497 26.95 -22.37 -39.11
CA ALA A 497 27.74 -21.16 -38.84
C ALA A 497 27.12 -20.36 -37.68
N LEU A 498 27.27 -20.85 -36.45
CA LEU A 498 26.91 -20.19 -35.18
C LEU A 498 27.71 -20.71 -33.98
N CYS A 499 28.28 -21.93 -34.04
CA CYS A 499 29.07 -22.49 -32.94
C CYS A 499 30.50 -21.95 -32.85
N ASP A 500 31.08 -21.46 -33.95
CA ASP A 500 32.49 -21.02 -34.02
C ASP A 500 32.82 -19.83 -33.10
N THR A 501 31.81 -19.06 -32.67
CA THR A 501 31.98 -17.92 -31.76
C THR A 501 32.17 -18.29 -30.29
N LEU A 502 31.80 -19.52 -29.86
CA LEU A 502 31.91 -19.94 -28.46
C LEU A 502 33.33 -20.41 -28.08
N ALA A 503 34.07 -21.02 -29.01
CA ALA A 503 35.43 -21.52 -28.75
C ALA A 503 36.50 -20.40 -28.68
N ALA A 504 36.26 -19.25 -29.33
CA ALA A 504 37.29 -18.24 -29.55
C ALA A 504 37.55 -17.28 -28.37
N MET A 505 36.74 -17.30 -27.31
CA MET A 505 36.78 -16.29 -26.23
C MET A 505 37.35 -16.79 -24.89
N ALA A 506 37.78 -18.05 -24.79
CA ALA A 506 38.28 -18.66 -23.55
C ALA A 506 39.77 -18.40 -23.23
N VAL A 507 40.48 -17.57 -24.01
CA VAL A 507 41.91 -17.24 -23.76
C VAL A 507 42.07 -15.73 -23.55
N GLY A 508 42.14 -15.30 -22.29
CA GLY A 508 42.30 -13.88 -21.94
C GLY A 508 42.60 -13.64 -20.46
N SER A 509 43.85 -13.83 -20.03
CA SER A 509 44.31 -13.37 -18.70
C SER A 509 44.37 -11.84 -18.62
N PRO A 510 44.06 -11.22 -17.46
CA PRO A 510 43.97 -9.77 -17.35
C PRO A 510 45.35 -9.09 -17.31
N PRO A 511 45.60 -8.04 -18.12
CA PRO A 511 46.83 -7.26 -18.03
C PRO A 511 46.83 -6.31 -16.82
N LYS A 512 47.97 -6.23 -16.12
CA LYS A 512 48.22 -5.19 -15.10
C LYS A 512 48.25 -3.81 -15.76
N ALA A 513 47.51 -2.86 -15.19
CA ALA A 513 47.61 -1.46 -15.57
C ALA A 513 48.96 -0.86 -15.15
N ALA A 514 49.65 -0.21 -16.09
CA ALA A 514 50.79 0.65 -15.84
C ALA A 514 50.53 2.03 -16.50
N ALA A 515 50.77 3.11 -15.75
CA ALA A 515 50.59 4.48 -16.23
C ALA A 515 51.71 4.89 -17.21
N PRO A 516 51.47 5.86 -18.12
CA PRO A 516 52.37 6.11 -19.25
C PRO A 516 53.61 6.94 -18.87
N GLY A 517 54.77 6.53 -19.39
CA GLY A 517 56.00 7.32 -19.33
C GLY A 517 56.14 8.26 -20.54
N ALA A 518 56.22 9.56 -20.28
CA ALA A 518 56.73 10.54 -21.25
C ALA A 518 58.26 10.60 -21.16
N ASN A 519 58.93 10.87 -22.30
CA ASN A 519 60.39 10.77 -22.43
C ASN A 519 61.10 12.14 -22.33
N ARG A 520 62.39 12.09 -21.94
CA ARG A 520 63.46 13.10 -22.00
C ARG A 520 63.62 14.10 -20.84
N GLY A 521 64.78 14.01 -20.19
CA GLY A 521 65.61 15.19 -19.90
C GLY A 521 66.32 15.21 -18.54
N GLY A 522 67.67 15.24 -18.56
CA GLY A 522 68.46 16.00 -17.58
C GLY A 522 69.03 15.27 -16.35
N GLU A 523 70.36 15.09 -16.38
CA GLU A 523 71.31 15.39 -15.29
C GLU A 523 71.14 14.87 -13.84
N ALA A 524 72.05 13.94 -13.51
CA ALA A 524 73.12 14.12 -12.50
C ALA A 524 72.87 13.86 -10.99
N ALA A 525 74.03 13.65 -10.33
CA ALA A 525 74.33 13.56 -8.89
C ALA A 525 74.04 12.22 -8.17
N ALA A 526 75.12 11.63 -7.66
CA ALA A 526 75.12 10.50 -6.73
C ALA A 526 75.21 11.00 -5.28
N ALA A 527 74.69 10.21 -4.33
CA ALA A 527 75.01 10.35 -2.91
C ALA A 527 74.95 8.99 -2.17
N GLU A 528 76.09 8.73 -1.54
CA GLU A 528 76.55 7.71 -0.60
C GLU A 528 75.63 6.75 0.20
N GLU A 529 76.29 5.62 0.47
CA GLU A 529 76.14 4.59 1.50
C GLU A 529 75.69 5.02 2.93
N GLY A 530 75.21 4.04 3.71
CA GLY A 530 74.98 4.19 5.16
C GLY A 530 74.45 2.92 5.84
N GLY A 531 75.33 1.93 6.09
CA GLY A 531 74.94 0.56 6.41
C GLY A 531 74.58 0.17 7.86
N GLY A 532 74.54 -1.16 8.08
CA GLY A 532 74.84 -1.80 9.37
C GLY A 532 73.70 -2.53 10.10
N GLY A 533 73.82 -3.85 10.30
CA GLY A 533 72.98 -4.60 11.25
C GLY A 533 72.81 -6.11 11.04
N GLU A 534 73.85 -6.91 11.35
CA GLU A 534 73.82 -8.39 11.48
C GLU A 534 74.25 -8.76 12.93
N PRO A 535 74.27 -10.05 13.39
CA PRO A 535 73.41 -11.21 13.09
C PRO A 535 73.04 -12.06 14.35
N ALA A 536 72.18 -13.08 14.21
CA ALA A 536 72.17 -14.36 14.96
C ALA A 536 71.14 -15.34 14.32
N ALA A 537 71.54 -16.40 13.61
CA ALA A 537 71.93 -17.74 14.13
C ALA A 537 70.77 -18.46 14.88
N ALA A 538 70.29 -19.66 14.51
CA ALA A 538 71.01 -20.82 13.98
C ALA A 538 70.07 -21.96 13.46
N GLN A 539 70.57 -22.74 12.48
CA GLN A 539 70.40 -24.21 12.33
C GLN A 539 68.99 -24.81 12.03
N GLN A 540 68.79 -25.88 11.22
CA GLN A 540 69.77 -26.70 10.48
C GLN A 540 69.34 -27.22 9.08
N GLN A 541 68.80 -28.46 8.94
CA GLN A 541 69.08 -29.36 7.79
C GLN A 541 67.95 -30.42 7.58
N GLN A 542 67.87 -31.24 6.51
CA GLN A 542 68.79 -31.59 5.39
C GLN A 542 67.97 -31.86 4.08
N GLN A 543 68.50 -31.67 2.86
CA GLN A 543 68.97 -32.67 1.85
C GLN A 543 67.99 -33.83 1.51
N GLN A 544 67.89 -34.37 0.26
CA GLN A 544 68.87 -34.46 -0.84
C GLN A 544 68.17 -34.73 -2.21
N ARG A 545 68.84 -34.40 -3.34
CA ARG A 545 68.51 -34.86 -4.71
C ARG A 545 69.57 -35.92 -5.12
N PRO A 546 69.36 -36.77 -6.15
CA PRO A 546 70.13 -36.55 -7.40
C PRO A 546 69.51 -37.06 -8.74
N THR A 547 69.91 -36.37 -9.82
CA THR A 547 70.30 -36.84 -11.19
C THR A 547 69.64 -38.07 -11.86
N ALA A 548 69.00 -38.02 -13.04
CA ALA A 548 69.43 -37.60 -14.40
C ALA A 548 70.06 -38.72 -15.27
N ALA A 549 69.41 -39.08 -16.40
CA ALA A 549 70.02 -39.46 -17.70
C ALA A 549 68.94 -39.78 -18.76
N ALA A 550 69.15 -39.30 -20.00
CA ALA A 550 68.22 -39.33 -21.13
C ALA A 550 67.98 -40.71 -21.81
N ARG A 551 66.79 -40.87 -22.42
CA ARG A 551 66.59 -41.43 -23.78
C ARG A 551 65.15 -41.23 -24.29
N GLN A 552 65.03 -40.49 -25.40
CA GLN A 552 63.98 -40.64 -26.42
C GLN A 552 64.58 -41.56 -27.53
N PRO A 553 63.79 -42.30 -28.35
CA PRO A 553 62.71 -41.70 -29.14
C PRO A 553 61.43 -42.52 -29.41
N ASP A 554 60.44 -41.76 -29.88
CA ASP A 554 59.42 -42.05 -30.91
C ASP A 554 58.09 -42.77 -30.59
N GLU A 555 57.12 -42.40 -31.45
CA GLU A 555 55.81 -42.96 -31.76
C GLU A 555 54.67 -42.85 -30.71
N GLY A 556 53.97 -41.71 -30.80
CA GLY A 556 52.54 -41.66 -31.14
C GLY A 556 51.54 -42.35 -30.21
N GLY A 557 50.85 -41.56 -29.39
CA GLY A 557 49.68 -41.99 -28.63
C GLY A 557 48.89 -40.78 -28.14
N GLU A 558 47.91 -40.40 -28.97
CA GLU A 558 46.68 -39.67 -28.63
C GLU A 558 46.75 -38.71 -27.42
N ASP A 559 46.92 -37.42 -27.72
CA ASP A 559 46.41 -36.36 -26.84
C ASP A 559 44.88 -36.49 -26.81
N ASP A 560 44.36 -37.23 -25.82
CA ASP A 560 42.98 -37.09 -25.37
C ASP A 560 42.83 -35.69 -24.74
N GLU A 561 42.73 -34.67 -25.60
CA GLU A 561 42.03 -33.43 -25.26
C GLU A 561 40.56 -33.80 -25.03
N ASP A 562 40.25 -34.20 -23.78
CA ASP A 562 38.88 -34.39 -23.31
C ASP A 562 38.09 -33.10 -23.56
N ASP A 563 37.26 -33.13 -24.60
CA ASP A 563 36.39 -32.06 -25.04
C ASP A 563 35.31 -31.79 -23.97
N GLU A 564 35.65 -30.98 -22.95
CA GLU A 564 34.72 -30.48 -21.91
C GLU A 564 33.65 -29.50 -22.47
N GLY A 565 33.22 -29.69 -23.72
CA GLY A 565 32.17 -28.96 -24.42
C GLY A 565 30.74 -29.45 -24.15
N VAL A 566 30.50 -30.21 -23.08
CA VAL A 566 29.20 -30.86 -22.80
C VAL A 566 28.31 -30.00 -21.88
N ASP A 567 27.45 -29.21 -22.51
CA ASP A 567 26.14 -28.72 -22.03
C ASP A 567 26.08 -27.92 -20.71
N SER A 568 26.37 -26.62 -20.82
CA SER A 568 26.12 -25.59 -19.77
C SER A 568 24.69 -25.60 -19.21
N LEU A 569 23.68 -25.93 -20.04
CA LEU A 569 22.27 -25.98 -19.62
C LEU A 569 21.97 -27.22 -18.77
N GLU A 570 22.43 -28.41 -19.18
CA GLU A 570 22.26 -29.65 -18.41
C GLU A 570 23.04 -29.59 -17.08
N ALA A 571 24.22 -28.95 -17.07
CA ALA A 571 24.97 -28.69 -15.85
C ALA A 571 24.18 -27.85 -14.82
N ILE A 572 23.34 -26.91 -15.27
CA ILE A 572 22.44 -26.13 -14.41
C ILE A 572 21.30 -27.00 -13.88
N VAL A 573 20.67 -27.81 -14.73
CA VAL A 573 19.59 -28.72 -14.33
C VAL A 573 20.09 -29.76 -13.33
N GLU A 574 21.25 -30.39 -13.58
CA GLU A 574 21.85 -31.34 -12.64
C GLU A 574 22.24 -30.66 -11.31
N ARG A 575 22.70 -29.41 -11.35
CA ARG A 575 22.93 -28.63 -10.12
C ARG A 575 21.64 -28.39 -9.33
N MET A 576 20.51 -28.14 -10.00
CA MET A 576 19.19 -28.06 -9.38
C MET A 576 18.74 -29.44 -8.84
N ARG A 577 19.02 -30.55 -9.54
CA ARG A 577 18.76 -31.92 -9.06
C ARG A 577 19.57 -32.25 -7.79
N ASP A 578 20.81 -31.78 -7.68
CA ASP A 578 21.61 -31.91 -6.47
C ASP A 578 21.04 -31.11 -5.29
N LEU A 579 20.52 -29.90 -5.52
CA LEU A 579 19.81 -29.10 -4.51
C LEU A 579 18.49 -29.76 -4.07
N ALA A 580 17.71 -30.30 -5.01
CA ALA A 580 16.52 -31.11 -4.76
C ALA A 580 16.80 -32.35 -3.88
N LYS A 581 18.03 -32.88 -3.92
CA LYS A 581 18.53 -34.01 -3.11
C LYS A 581 19.29 -33.57 -1.84
N ASN A 582 19.58 -32.28 -1.63
CA ASN A 582 20.54 -31.73 -0.64
C ASN A 582 21.96 -32.33 -0.73
N ARG A 583 22.40 -32.78 -1.91
CA ARG A 583 23.75 -33.33 -2.08
C ARG A 583 24.78 -32.21 -1.86
N GLY A 584 25.85 -32.50 -1.11
CA GLY A 584 26.88 -31.51 -0.71
C GLY A 584 26.44 -30.51 0.39
N ASP A 585 25.18 -30.09 0.40
CA ASP A 585 24.65 -29.09 1.34
C ASP A 585 24.12 -29.67 2.66
N ALA A 586 23.89 -31.00 2.74
CA ALA A 586 23.27 -31.67 3.89
C ALA A 586 23.95 -31.41 5.26
N SER A 587 25.25 -31.14 5.27
CA SER A 587 26.06 -30.85 6.48
C SER A 587 26.14 -29.36 6.83
N ARG A 588 25.86 -28.46 5.87
CA ARG A 588 26.09 -27.00 6.01
C ARG A 588 24.84 -26.24 6.47
N LEU A 589 23.67 -26.85 6.37
CA LEU A 589 22.36 -26.20 6.50
C LEU A 589 21.51 -26.78 7.64
N ASN A 590 20.68 -25.93 8.26
CA ASN A 590 19.77 -26.38 9.31
C ASN A 590 18.65 -27.29 8.73
N LYS A 591 17.85 -27.95 9.59
CA LYS A 591 16.82 -28.90 9.15
C LYS A 591 15.68 -28.25 8.34
N GLY A 592 15.31 -27.01 8.68
CA GLY A 592 14.28 -26.21 8.02
C GLY A 592 14.74 -25.75 6.63
N ASP A 593 15.91 -25.13 6.52
CA ASP A 593 16.44 -24.65 5.23
C ASP A 593 16.62 -25.82 4.24
N ARG A 594 17.06 -26.98 4.75
CA ARG A 594 17.14 -28.24 4.00
C ARG A 594 15.79 -28.81 3.59
N ALA A 595 14.70 -28.45 4.26
CA ALA A 595 13.36 -28.81 3.83
C ALA A 595 12.85 -27.84 2.76
N ALA A 596 13.03 -26.53 2.98
CA ALA A 596 12.67 -25.47 2.03
C ALA A 596 13.37 -25.65 0.68
N SER A 597 14.71 -25.70 0.66
CA SER A 597 15.53 -25.92 -0.54
C SER A 597 15.04 -27.13 -1.36
N ARG A 598 14.93 -28.30 -0.73
CA ARG A 598 14.43 -29.51 -1.43
C ARG A 598 12.98 -29.42 -1.88
N SER A 599 12.15 -28.60 -1.25
CA SER A 599 10.77 -28.42 -1.69
C SER A 599 10.76 -27.59 -2.97
N THR A 600 11.36 -26.40 -2.91
CA THR A 600 11.46 -25.47 -4.04
C THR A 600 12.15 -26.11 -5.24
N PHE A 601 13.32 -26.72 -5.08
CA PHE A 601 14.03 -27.29 -6.23
C PHE A 601 13.37 -28.53 -6.84
N ARG A 602 12.60 -29.33 -6.07
CA ARG A 602 11.80 -30.42 -6.67
C ARG A 602 10.62 -29.89 -7.47
N ASP A 603 9.96 -28.84 -6.99
CA ASP A 603 8.86 -28.19 -7.69
C ASP A 603 9.34 -27.53 -8.99
N LEU A 604 10.41 -26.73 -8.92
CA LEU A 604 11.00 -26.08 -10.09
C LEU A 604 11.50 -27.08 -11.15
N LEU A 605 12.07 -28.22 -10.76
CA LEU A 605 12.48 -29.27 -11.70
C LEU A 605 11.28 -29.92 -12.39
N ALA A 606 10.23 -30.27 -11.66
CA ALA A 606 9.02 -30.83 -12.25
C ALA A 606 8.35 -29.87 -13.24
N ILE A 607 8.51 -28.55 -13.04
CA ILE A 607 8.06 -27.53 -13.98
C ILE A 607 8.96 -27.47 -15.23
N ILE A 608 10.29 -27.46 -15.05
CA ILE A 608 11.27 -27.42 -16.16
C ILE A 608 11.20 -28.68 -17.03
N GLU A 609 11.06 -29.86 -16.41
CA GLU A 609 10.95 -31.16 -17.09
C GLU A 609 9.54 -31.41 -17.66
N GLY A 610 8.61 -30.45 -17.52
CA GLY A 610 7.25 -30.50 -18.09
C GLY A 610 6.27 -31.44 -17.40
N GLU A 611 6.66 -32.05 -16.27
CA GLU A 611 5.84 -32.99 -15.50
C GLU A 611 4.71 -32.30 -14.72
N HIS A 612 4.90 -31.03 -14.32
CA HIS A 612 3.97 -30.29 -13.47
C HIS A 612 3.72 -28.85 -13.95
N VAL A 613 2.45 -28.47 -14.05
CA VAL A 613 2.03 -27.06 -14.16
C VAL A 613 1.53 -26.61 -12.79
N PRO A 614 2.11 -25.57 -12.17
CA PRO A 614 1.75 -25.18 -10.81
C PRO A 614 0.37 -24.53 -10.78
N GLU A 615 -0.50 -25.01 -9.89
CA GLU A 615 -1.85 -24.48 -9.66
C GLU A 615 -1.99 -24.01 -8.21
N THR A 616 -2.23 -22.71 -8.02
CA THR A 616 -2.49 -22.11 -6.71
C THR A 616 -3.93 -21.64 -6.60
N LYS A 617 -4.63 -22.11 -5.56
CA LYS A 617 -6.04 -21.81 -5.29
C LYS A 617 -6.19 -21.01 -4.00
N ILE A 618 -6.59 -19.74 -4.13
CA ILE A 618 -6.79 -18.82 -3.00
C ILE A 618 -8.28 -18.52 -2.82
N LYS A 619 -8.77 -18.64 -1.59
CA LYS A 619 -10.11 -18.18 -1.20
C LYS A 619 -10.03 -16.71 -0.80
N LEU A 620 -10.96 -15.90 -1.28
CA LEU A 620 -11.11 -14.49 -0.95
C LEU A 620 -12.26 -14.28 0.06
N ARG A 621 -12.31 -13.10 0.68
CA ARG A 621 -13.22 -12.80 1.81
C ARG A 621 -14.70 -13.07 1.52
N HIS A 622 -15.20 -12.76 0.32
CA HIS A 622 -16.63 -12.87 -0.02
C HIS A 622 -17.05 -14.27 -0.53
N GLY A 623 -16.12 -15.23 -0.56
CA GLY A 623 -16.36 -16.59 -1.03
C GLY A 623 -15.82 -16.87 -2.43
N ASP A 624 -15.37 -15.84 -3.13
CA ASP A 624 -14.65 -15.96 -4.40
C ASP A 624 -13.40 -16.83 -4.26
N VAL A 625 -13.00 -17.41 -5.39
CA VAL A 625 -11.81 -18.26 -5.48
C VAL A 625 -10.97 -17.82 -6.67
N LEU A 626 -9.81 -17.23 -6.37
CA LEU A 626 -8.77 -16.99 -7.34
C LEU A 626 -8.05 -18.32 -7.62
N MET A 627 -7.96 -18.70 -8.89
CA MET A 627 -7.14 -19.84 -9.35
C MET A 627 -6.06 -19.31 -10.28
N VAL A 628 -4.80 -19.63 -9.98
CA VAL A 628 -3.63 -19.16 -10.73
C VAL A 628 -2.85 -20.37 -11.22
N THR A 629 -2.68 -20.47 -12.54
CA THR A 629 -2.08 -21.63 -13.23
C THR A 629 -0.83 -21.21 -13.99
N GLY A 630 0.23 -22.01 -13.92
CA GLY A 630 1.49 -21.77 -14.63
C GLY A 630 2.49 -20.94 -13.82
N LEU A 631 3.78 -21.15 -14.06
CA LEU A 631 4.86 -20.57 -13.25
C LEU A 631 4.85 -19.04 -13.25
N LEU A 632 4.62 -18.44 -14.42
CA LEU A 632 4.64 -16.99 -14.64
C LEU A 632 3.64 -16.27 -13.73
N ASP A 633 2.37 -16.67 -13.76
CA ASP A 633 1.34 -16.03 -12.93
C ASP A 633 1.46 -16.42 -11.45
N ASN A 634 2.04 -17.58 -11.12
CA ASN A 634 2.39 -17.93 -9.73
C ASN A 634 3.52 -17.04 -9.18
N ILE A 635 4.52 -16.66 -9.98
CA ILE A 635 5.56 -15.70 -9.57
C ILE A 635 4.93 -14.31 -9.34
N ARG A 636 4.05 -13.86 -10.24
CA ARG A 636 3.29 -12.60 -10.06
C ARG A 636 2.44 -12.63 -8.79
N LEU A 637 1.72 -13.72 -8.55
CA LEU A 637 0.92 -13.93 -7.36
C LEU A 637 1.77 -13.89 -6.09
N ASN A 638 2.87 -14.64 -6.05
CA ASN A 638 3.74 -14.71 -4.88
C ASN A 638 4.38 -13.35 -4.58
N TYR A 639 4.81 -12.61 -5.60
CA TYR A 639 5.37 -11.26 -5.43
C TYR A 639 4.32 -10.26 -4.93
N LEU A 640 3.18 -10.13 -5.63
CA LEU A 640 2.11 -9.19 -5.26
C LEU A 640 1.49 -9.53 -3.91
N ARG A 641 1.37 -10.81 -3.55
CA ARG A 641 0.92 -11.24 -2.23
C ARG A 641 1.95 -11.00 -1.12
N ALA A 642 3.25 -11.17 -1.39
CA ALA A 642 4.30 -10.83 -0.44
C ALA A 642 4.38 -9.30 -0.23
N PHE A 643 4.21 -8.53 -1.30
CA PHE A 643 4.14 -7.07 -1.22
C PHE A 643 2.89 -6.61 -0.44
N LEU A 644 1.69 -6.97 -0.89
CA LEU A 644 0.45 -6.48 -0.28
C LEU A 644 0.17 -7.11 1.10
N ALA A 645 0.71 -8.29 1.39
CA ALA A 645 0.49 -9.02 2.64
C ALA A 645 -1.01 -9.17 2.97
N GLU A 646 -1.48 -8.63 4.10
CA GLU A 646 -2.90 -8.65 4.48
C GLU A 646 -3.80 -7.80 3.56
N ALA A 647 -3.24 -6.76 2.93
CA ALA A 647 -3.93 -5.90 1.97
C ALA A 647 -4.34 -6.63 0.69
N PHE A 648 -3.66 -7.74 0.35
CA PHE A 648 -3.94 -8.51 -0.88
C PHE A 648 -5.42 -8.88 -1.01
N GLN A 649 -6.08 -9.17 0.11
CA GLN A 649 -7.50 -9.53 0.14
C GLN A 649 -8.44 -8.37 -0.19
N ALA A 650 -8.10 -7.13 0.19
CA ALA A 650 -8.90 -5.95 -0.11
C ALA A 650 -8.67 -5.51 -1.57
N HIS A 651 -7.41 -5.36 -1.98
CA HIS A 651 -7.09 -4.99 -3.37
C HIS A 651 -7.59 -6.05 -4.37
N MET A 652 -7.51 -7.37 -4.09
CA MET A 652 -8.07 -8.37 -5.03
C MET A 652 -9.58 -8.27 -5.25
N GLN A 653 -10.31 -7.57 -4.37
CA GLN A 653 -11.76 -7.39 -4.50
C GLN A 653 -12.11 -6.06 -5.17
N ALA A 654 -11.37 -4.98 -4.90
CA ALA A 654 -11.71 -3.64 -5.38
C ALA A 654 -10.75 -3.01 -6.41
N ASN A 655 -9.54 -3.56 -6.60
CA ASN A 655 -8.50 -2.95 -7.45
C ASN A 655 -8.51 -3.51 -8.88
N GLU A 656 -8.94 -2.68 -9.83
CA GLU A 656 -8.97 -3.01 -11.27
C GLU A 656 -7.61 -3.50 -11.81
N LEU A 657 -6.49 -2.94 -11.32
CA LEU A 657 -5.14 -3.39 -11.70
C LEU A 657 -4.93 -4.87 -11.40
N LEU A 658 -5.36 -5.36 -10.23
CA LEU A 658 -5.20 -6.77 -9.88
C LEU A 658 -6.21 -7.67 -10.62
N HIS A 659 -7.38 -7.13 -10.94
CA HIS A 659 -8.37 -7.80 -11.78
C HIS A 659 -7.82 -8.05 -13.19
N GLU A 660 -7.17 -7.05 -13.80
CA GLU A 660 -6.49 -7.20 -15.08
C GLU A 660 -5.33 -8.20 -15.01
N VAL A 661 -4.40 -8.00 -14.06
CA VAL A 661 -3.18 -8.81 -13.93
C VAL A 661 -3.47 -10.31 -13.75
N PHE A 662 -4.50 -10.66 -12.98
CA PHE A 662 -4.90 -12.06 -12.76
C PHE A 662 -6.09 -12.52 -13.62
N ARG A 663 -6.61 -11.67 -14.51
CA ARG A 663 -7.86 -11.89 -15.27
C ARG A 663 -9.01 -12.35 -14.37
N PHE A 664 -9.07 -11.76 -13.19
CA PHE A 664 -10.02 -12.07 -12.14
C PHE A 664 -11.17 -11.06 -12.18
N SER A 665 -12.40 -11.55 -12.19
CA SER A 665 -13.60 -10.74 -12.01
C SER A 665 -14.21 -11.13 -10.67
N PRO A 666 -14.33 -10.20 -9.69
CA PRO A 666 -15.05 -10.49 -8.45
C PRO A 666 -16.51 -10.80 -8.75
N ALA A 667 -17.14 -11.65 -7.94
CA ALA A 667 -18.58 -11.85 -8.05
C ALA A 667 -19.32 -10.60 -7.55
N ASP A 668 -20.47 -10.29 -8.14
CA ASP A 668 -21.38 -9.25 -7.62
C ASP A 668 -21.62 -9.46 -6.12
N GLU A 669 -21.47 -8.39 -5.32
CA GLU A 669 -21.57 -8.49 -3.86
C GLU A 669 -22.92 -9.11 -3.45
N PRO A 670 -22.93 -10.29 -2.79
CA PRO A 670 -24.17 -10.88 -2.34
C PRO A 670 -24.71 -10.05 -1.17
N GLU A 671 -25.88 -9.42 -1.37
CA GLU A 671 -26.59 -8.52 -0.44
C GLU A 671 -26.18 -8.69 1.02
N GLU A 672 -25.68 -7.60 1.60
CA GLU A 672 -25.05 -7.54 2.90
C GLU A 672 -25.77 -8.43 3.92
N ARG A 673 -25.10 -9.53 4.33
CA ARG A 673 -25.74 -10.61 5.09
C ARG A 673 -25.97 -10.18 6.54
N LEU A 674 -26.95 -9.30 6.80
CA LEU A 674 -27.51 -8.84 8.09
C LEU A 674 -26.76 -9.43 9.28
N THR A 675 -25.98 -8.63 9.99
CA THR A 675 -25.11 -9.07 11.10
C THR A 675 -25.86 -9.99 12.08
N PRO A 676 -25.18 -10.83 12.87
CA PRO A 676 -25.85 -11.66 13.89
C PRO A 676 -26.71 -10.83 14.86
N LEU A 677 -26.36 -9.56 15.08
CA LEU A 677 -27.14 -8.60 15.85
C LEU A 677 -28.40 -8.16 15.10
N GLU A 678 -28.31 -7.74 13.83
CA GLU A 678 -29.46 -7.34 13.01
C GLU A 678 -30.39 -8.52 12.70
N LYS A 679 -29.87 -9.71 12.42
CA LYS A 679 -30.69 -10.93 12.34
C LYS A 679 -31.48 -11.15 13.64
N ARG A 680 -30.93 -10.82 14.80
CA ARG A 680 -31.68 -10.80 16.08
C ARG A 680 -32.64 -9.61 16.17
N LEU A 681 -32.22 -8.43 15.74
CA LEU A 681 -32.97 -7.18 15.85
C LEU A 681 -34.23 -7.18 14.97
N PHE A 682 -34.15 -7.73 13.75
CA PHE A 682 -35.25 -7.83 12.79
C PHE A 682 -36.04 -9.15 12.90
N ARG A 683 -35.39 -10.30 13.11
CA ARG A 683 -36.05 -11.63 13.06
C ARG A 683 -36.45 -12.23 14.42
N SER A 684 -36.16 -11.58 15.56
CA SER A 684 -36.64 -12.07 16.86
C SER A 684 -38.14 -11.80 17.07
N LYS A 685 -38.81 -12.61 17.90
CA LYS A 685 -40.22 -12.40 18.29
C LYS A 685 -40.49 -11.06 19.00
N SER A 686 -39.44 -10.35 19.40
CA SER A 686 -39.47 -9.06 20.10
C SER A 686 -39.11 -7.86 19.22
N SER A 687 -38.77 -8.06 17.94
CA SER A 687 -38.47 -6.96 17.01
C SER A 687 -39.66 -6.02 16.82
N SER A 688 -39.40 -4.77 16.44
CA SER A 688 -40.42 -3.81 16.00
C SER A 688 -41.28 -4.43 14.88
N ASP A 689 -40.66 -4.85 13.78
CA ASP A 689 -41.34 -5.46 12.64
C ASP A 689 -42.23 -6.66 13.02
N MET A 690 -41.77 -7.55 13.90
CA MET A 690 -42.57 -8.71 14.34
C MET A 690 -43.68 -8.31 15.30
N ARG A 691 -43.49 -7.27 16.12
CA ARG A 691 -44.54 -6.68 16.96
C ARG A 691 -45.60 -6.00 16.11
N ASP A 692 -45.21 -5.21 15.13
CA ASP A 692 -46.10 -4.47 14.25
C ASP A 692 -46.90 -5.43 13.35
N ARG A 693 -46.24 -6.44 12.77
CA ARG A 693 -46.93 -7.54 12.07
C ARG A 693 -47.89 -8.32 12.98
N SER A 694 -47.54 -8.52 14.26
CA SER A 694 -48.42 -9.21 15.21
C SER A 694 -49.63 -8.35 15.62
N ALA A 695 -49.42 -7.05 15.83
CA ALA A 695 -50.47 -6.07 16.13
C ALA A 695 -51.43 -5.91 14.95
N LEU A 696 -50.91 -5.85 13.72
CA LEU A 696 -51.71 -5.77 12.49
C LEU A 696 -52.59 -7.02 12.33
N ARG A 697 -52.01 -8.23 12.49
CA ARG A 697 -52.77 -9.51 12.54
C ARG A 697 -53.73 -9.63 13.72
N GLN A 698 -53.52 -8.90 14.81
CA GLN A 698 -54.46 -8.85 15.93
C GLN A 698 -55.64 -7.92 15.62
N LYS A 699 -55.37 -6.79 14.96
CA LYS A 699 -56.38 -5.86 14.44
C LYS A 699 -57.27 -6.54 13.38
N GLU A 700 -56.69 -7.28 12.44
CA GLU A 700 -57.42 -8.09 11.44
C GLU A 700 -58.29 -9.18 12.09
N ARG A 701 -57.79 -9.86 13.13
CA ARG A 701 -58.60 -10.83 13.88
C ARG A 701 -59.73 -10.17 14.65
N ALA A 702 -59.53 -8.96 15.19
CA ALA A 702 -60.57 -8.20 15.86
C ALA A 702 -61.66 -7.72 14.88
N THR A 703 -61.30 -7.24 13.68
CA THR A 703 -62.27 -6.86 12.65
C THR A 703 -63.04 -8.07 12.13
N MET A 704 -62.37 -9.20 11.87
CA MET A 704 -63.05 -10.46 11.50
C MET A 704 -63.97 -10.97 12.61
N ALA A 705 -63.60 -10.80 13.89
CA ALA A 705 -64.45 -11.14 15.02
C ALA A 705 -65.68 -10.21 15.13
N SER A 706 -65.54 -8.90 14.85
CA SER A 706 -66.69 -7.98 14.83
C SER A 706 -67.65 -8.28 13.68
N TYR A 707 -67.16 -8.66 12.49
CA TYR A 707 -68.03 -9.16 11.42
C TYR A 707 -68.79 -10.43 11.83
N LYS A 708 -68.13 -11.35 12.54
CA LYS A 708 -68.75 -12.60 13.01
C LYS A 708 -69.79 -12.38 14.12
N HIS A 709 -69.62 -11.37 14.98
CA HIS A 709 -70.61 -11.02 16.01
C HIS A 709 -71.74 -10.12 15.50
N GLY A 710 -71.51 -9.29 14.48
CA GLY A 710 -72.56 -8.50 13.83
C GLY A 710 -73.58 -9.37 13.07
N SER A 711 -73.13 -10.52 12.55
CA SER A 711 -73.98 -11.49 11.82
C SER A 711 -74.93 -12.33 12.70
N LEU A 712 -75.04 -12.04 14.00
CA LEU A 712 -75.90 -12.73 14.96
C LEU A 712 -76.89 -11.77 15.65
N ALA A 713 -77.09 -10.59 15.08
CA ALA A 713 -78.01 -9.56 15.57
C ALA A 713 -78.88 -8.99 14.42
N ASP A 714 -79.51 -9.90 13.66
CA ASP A 714 -80.70 -9.70 12.82
C ASP A 714 -81.52 -11.02 12.85
#